data_AF-A0A7K1SNA0-F1
#
_entry.id   AF-A0A7K1SNA0-F1
#
_cell.length_a   1.000
_cell.length_b   1.000
_cell.length_c   1.000
_cell.angle_alpha   90.00
_cell.angle_beta   90.00
_cell.angle_gamma   90.00
#
_symmetry.space_group_name_H-M   'P 1'
#
loop_
_entity.id
_entity.type
_entity.pdbx_description
1 polymer ?
#
loop_
_entity_poly.entity_id
_entity_poly.type
_entity_poly.pdbx_seq_one_letter_code
_entity_poly.pdbx_strand_id
1 'polypeptide(L)'
;MKKLLLLPLLLVWFFGQAQTTIQPHAMRFYWQNGHLFQADSLGTVKGDFVGDISIYPFGTKLIAVTIGKATEYYPFKQLLNKSGVPYSTVSVDAAIAAYTTSIPATTVTVDTTLTNSSNPIASVVVKTAVNGLQNQIGTASSSIAQNSTDIATIKANPTVVQYNLQGTWSPSTNTPVLSTTTSLSASSAYVVSTTATAGVSSTVLSGSAITYFNGDYIVATQAGNWVRVAQAATVGDGTITQVKLDTDTKSLLWQQNDPASGYSSKLLDPKGRLLWGITLDGSFEAGKYQTSSIAGSALKPSSVGLAQVGTDVTALMWQTLDPASGYRGALTDPKGRLGWGIRLDGSFEVGKYLDNSIAGTALKASSIGLDRLATDAQSAITNAGRPTTALDALALAAKRRIDFLMIGDSNQLKDGTGWDHGFNYALGNRFGLYASAIYGPRGNMIQGAEFGGTGNFGTAGGGLTSLENYDLASEPYSQIADGVTYNSQFNGVSVAAGATTFNVASALRFWYAYGTFTTGSGSFRVGFRQGTTPYTTFGSGAVINTNTGAETYQLGYTDLAANSGRTGLALEAKWTLPSSTPITGPWQGFFCRLEDTSKKTGVSVHTLYGVGGQSLWDMGTQLNAYSAQKLKNYFAEARRLQLSQNLKPIIVVYVNSGLNDQNEDQSPSLGWRADMSPTSANAYIDNMEAIIKRAEDVYEYAGWDKSELYFLLMPSHPVSDPDAAKLISYRKVCSSLASRKNTSVVDLTNLTTATEMAANNWYLKQANGVDNDVFHLVQAAYEVFATRVVSLIPVVQ
;
A
#
# COMPACT_ATOMS: atom_id res chain seq x y z
N MET A 1 14.52 83.76 -12.86
CA MET A 1 13.27 83.67 -12.06
C MET A 1 13.14 82.23 -11.60
N LYS A 2 13.67 81.86 -10.43
CA LYS A 2 12.99 81.73 -9.10
C LYS A 2 11.71 80.86 -9.11
N LYS A 3 11.81 79.74 -8.35
CA LYS A 3 10.76 78.88 -7.76
C LYS A 3 10.11 77.88 -8.75
N LEU A 4 9.84 76.62 -8.42
CA LEU A 4 9.68 75.99 -7.11
C LEU A 4 9.96 74.47 -7.19
N LEU A 5 10.67 73.98 -6.18
CA LEU A 5 10.75 72.59 -5.69
C LEU A 5 9.35 72.06 -5.33
N LEU A 6 9.02 70.80 -5.67
CA LEU A 6 8.34 69.78 -4.83
C LEU A 6 7.71 68.70 -5.72
N LEU A 7 8.38 67.55 -5.88
CA LEU A 7 7.77 66.20 -5.90
C LEU A 7 8.88 65.14 -6.06
N PRO A 8 9.45 64.64 -4.94
CA PRO A 8 9.68 63.20 -4.85
C PRO A 8 9.22 62.72 -3.46
N LEU A 9 7.92 62.52 -3.29
CA LEU A 9 7.35 61.94 -2.07
C LEU A 9 6.14 61.04 -2.32
N LEU A 10 5.81 60.73 -3.58
CA LEU A 10 4.68 59.86 -3.92
C LEU A 10 5.05 58.52 -4.57
N LEU A 11 6.33 58.26 -4.89
CA LEU A 11 6.74 57.02 -5.56
C LEU A 11 7.26 55.91 -4.62
N VAL A 12 7.32 56.15 -3.30
CA VAL A 12 7.83 55.18 -2.32
C VAL A 12 6.72 54.40 -1.61
N TRP A 13 5.44 54.69 -1.91
CA TRP A 13 4.31 54.09 -1.17
C TRP A 13 3.63 52.86 -1.84
N PHE A 14 4.03 52.47 -3.07
CA PHE A 14 3.37 51.37 -3.79
C PHE A 14 4.16 50.04 -3.87
N PHE A 15 5.34 49.92 -3.26
CA PHE A 15 6.10 48.64 -3.19
C PHE A 15 6.28 48.10 -1.77
N GLY A 16 5.37 48.46 -0.86
CA GLY A 16 5.42 48.10 0.55
C GLY A 16 4.30 47.17 1.01
N GLN A 17 3.84 46.22 0.19
CA GLN A 17 3.11 45.05 0.69
C GLN A 17 3.63 43.81 -0.03
N ALA A 18 4.50 43.08 0.66
CA ALA A 18 4.76 41.69 0.34
C ALA A 18 3.43 40.94 0.45
N GLN A 19 2.80 40.66 -0.69
CA GLN A 19 1.86 39.54 -0.76
C GLN A 19 2.65 38.31 -0.36
N THR A 20 2.44 37.87 0.88
CA THR A 20 2.81 36.53 1.30
C THR A 20 2.21 35.58 0.26
N THR A 21 3.05 34.85 -0.45
CA THR A 21 2.64 33.81 -1.39
C THR A 21 1.65 32.89 -0.68
N ILE A 22 0.36 33.06 -0.96
CA ILE A 22 -0.69 32.19 -0.49
C ILE A 22 -0.45 30.85 -1.19
N GLN A 23 0.03 29.87 -0.42
CA GLN A 23 0.15 28.48 -0.86
C GLN A 23 -1.21 28.04 -1.46
N PRO A 24 -1.29 27.58 -2.73
CA PRO A 24 -2.56 27.36 -3.42
C PRO A 24 -3.49 26.28 -2.84
N HIS A 25 -3.13 25.66 -1.71
CA HIS A 25 -3.87 24.57 -1.08
C HIS A 25 -3.91 24.65 0.46
N ALA A 26 -3.64 25.82 1.05
CA ALA A 26 -3.72 25.94 2.50
C ALA A 26 -5.18 25.86 2.98
N MET A 27 -5.53 24.73 3.61
CA MET A 27 -6.79 24.58 4.34
C MET A 27 -6.79 25.54 5.54
N ARG A 28 -7.96 26.08 5.88
CA ARG A 28 -8.17 27.05 6.96
C ARG A 28 -9.33 26.59 7.81
N PHE A 29 -9.16 26.71 9.11
CA PHE A 29 -10.16 26.34 10.10
C PHE A 29 -10.66 27.58 10.81
N TYR A 30 -11.98 27.77 10.81
CA TYR A 30 -12.62 28.83 11.59
C TYR A 30 -13.95 28.35 12.16
N TRP A 31 -14.31 28.91 13.31
CA TRP A 31 -15.56 28.60 13.98
C TRP A 31 -16.60 29.65 13.65
N GLN A 32 -17.77 29.23 13.19
CA GLN A 32 -18.90 30.12 12.94
C GLN A 32 -20.22 29.40 13.23
N ASN A 33 -21.15 30.07 13.89
CA ASN A 33 -22.51 29.56 14.17
C ASN A 33 -22.59 28.18 14.85
N GLY A 34 -21.59 27.78 15.64
CA GLY A 34 -21.57 26.48 16.31
C GLY A 34 -20.96 25.34 15.48
N HIS A 35 -20.38 25.66 14.33
CA HIS A 35 -19.77 24.71 13.41
C HIS A 35 -18.27 25.01 13.24
N LEU A 36 -17.48 23.95 13.03
CA LEU A 36 -16.11 24.08 12.52
C LEU A 36 -16.16 24.05 11.00
N PHE A 37 -15.80 25.16 10.37
CA PHE A 37 -15.64 25.21 8.92
C PHE A 37 -14.19 24.94 8.55
N GLN A 38 -14.01 24.04 7.59
CA GLN A 38 -12.75 23.79 6.92
C GLN A 38 -12.88 24.38 5.51
N ALA A 39 -12.15 25.44 5.19
CA ALA A 39 -12.19 26.10 3.89
C ALA A 39 -10.82 26.09 3.21
N ASP A 40 -10.78 26.16 1.88
CA ASP A 40 -9.52 26.37 1.16
C ASP A 40 -9.03 27.83 1.27
N SER A 41 -7.86 28.11 0.70
CA SER A 41 -7.25 29.44 0.73
C SER A 41 -8.07 30.52 0.01
N LEU A 42 -9.06 30.13 -0.80
CA LEU A 42 -10.00 31.01 -1.49
C LEU A 42 -11.29 31.25 -0.68
N GLY A 43 -11.41 30.65 0.50
CA GLY A 43 -12.59 30.74 1.35
C GLY A 43 -13.71 29.79 0.93
N THR A 44 -13.46 28.86 0.01
CA THR A 44 -14.46 27.84 -0.36
C THR A 44 -14.51 26.80 0.74
N VAL A 45 -15.66 26.68 1.41
CA VAL A 45 -15.90 25.65 2.43
C VAL A 45 -15.78 24.26 1.78
N LYS A 46 -14.91 23.42 2.32
CA LYS A 46 -14.72 22.00 1.98
C LYS A 46 -15.33 21.06 3.01
N GLY A 47 -15.46 21.51 4.25
CA GLY A 47 -16.06 20.76 5.34
C GLY A 47 -16.83 21.67 6.29
N ASP A 48 -17.97 21.18 6.75
CA ASP A 48 -18.84 21.83 7.73
C ASP A 48 -19.18 20.79 8.81
N PHE A 49 -18.58 20.95 9.99
CA PHE A 49 -18.59 19.92 11.02
C PHE A 49 -19.32 20.38 12.28
N VAL A 50 -20.16 19.48 12.79
CA VAL A 50 -20.90 19.58 14.05
C VAL A 50 -20.73 18.29 14.84
N GLY A 51 -20.60 18.40 16.16
CA GLY A 51 -20.43 17.25 17.08
C GLY A 51 -19.12 17.28 17.86
N ASP A 52 -18.63 16.10 18.26
CA ASP A 52 -17.40 15.94 19.04
C ASP A 52 -16.18 16.26 18.17
N ILE A 53 -15.70 17.49 18.33
CA ILE A 53 -14.53 18.03 17.66
C ILE A 53 -13.47 18.31 18.72
N SER A 54 -12.26 17.80 18.51
CA SER A 54 -11.11 18.06 19.39
C SER A 54 -9.95 18.63 18.59
N ILE A 55 -9.38 19.72 19.06
CA ILE A 55 -8.18 20.34 18.47
C ILE A 55 -7.13 20.42 19.57
N TYR A 56 -5.98 19.78 19.36
CA TYR A 56 -4.90 19.71 20.35
C TYR A 56 -3.52 19.86 19.68
N PRO A 57 -2.49 20.31 20.43
CA PRO A 57 -1.17 20.53 19.88
C PRO A 57 -0.53 19.19 19.46
N PHE A 58 0.15 19.17 18.31
CA PHE A 58 0.97 18.04 17.87
C PHE A 58 2.39 18.53 17.56
N GLY A 59 3.21 18.58 18.61
CA GLY A 59 4.55 19.18 18.56
C GLY A 59 4.52 20.70 18.39
N THR A 60 5.62 21.28 17.92
CA THR A 60 5.82 22.74 17.90
C THR A 60 5.30 23.45 16.64
N LYS A 61 4.79 22.70 15.66
CA LYS A 61 4.41 23.25 14.34
C LYS A 61 3.03 22.79 13.84
N LEU A 62 2.45 21.75 14.41
CA LEU A 62 1.21 21.14 13.93
C LEU A 62 0.14 21.14 15.02
N ILE A 63 -1.11 21.09 14.58
CA ILE A 63 -2.28 20.75 15.37
C ILE A 63 -2.85 19.44 14.84
N ALA A 64 -3.43 18.64 15.73
CA ALA A 64 -4.30 17.53 15.36
C ALA A 64 -5.75 18.01 15.47
N VAL A 65 -6.53 17.79 14.42
CA VAL A 65 -7.97 18.07 14.36
C VAL A 65 -8.68 16.73 14.29
N THR A 66 -9.43 16.38 15.33
CA THR A 66 -10.23 15.16 15.41
C THR A 66 -11.69 15.49 15.22
N ILE A 67 -12.35 14.82 14.28
CA ILE A 67 -13.78 14.94 13.99
C ILE A 67 -14.37 13.53 14.06
N GLY A 68 -15.15 13.26 15.11
CA GLY A 68 -15.60 11.89 15.40
C GLY A 68 -14.42 10.96 15.72
N LYS A 69 -14.16 9.97 14.85
CA LYS A 69 -13.04 9.02 14.98
C LYS A 69 -11.83 9.33 14.09
N ALA A 70 -11.94 10.31 13.19
CA ALA A 70 -10.88 10.65 12.25
C ALA A 70 -10.02 11.78 12.80
N THR A 71 -8.70 11.64 12.73
CA THR A 71 -7.72 12.67 13.13
C THR A 71 -6.85 13.06 11.94
N GLU A 72 -6.76 14.36 11.68
CA GLU A 72 -5.93 14.93 10.62
C GLU A 72 -4.97 15.99 11.18
N TYR A 73 -3.81 16.19 10.54
CA TYR A 73 -2.75 17.06 11.03
C TYR A 73 -2.54 18.27 10.13
N TYR A 74 -2.47 19.46 10.74
CA TYR A 74 -2.41 20.73 10.03
C TYR A 74 -1.36 21.66 10.63
N PRO A 75 -0.66 22.48 9.84
CA PRO A 75 0.12 23.59 10.39
C PRO A 75 -0.75 24.51 11.24
N PHE A 76 -0.33 24.84 12.46
CA PHE A 76 -1.17 25.65 13.37
C PHE A 76 -1.56 27.03 12.80
N LYS A 77 -0.76 27.55 11.85
CA LYS A 77 -1.06 28.79 11.11
C LYS A 77 -2.34 28.69 10.26
N GLN A 78 -2.92 27.51 10.12
CA GLN A 78 -4.19 27.29 9.44
C GLN A 78 -5.41 27.51 10.36
N LEU A 79 -5.22 27.66 11.68
CA LEU A 79 -6.24 28.18 12.58
C LEU A 79 -6.39 29.68 12.37
N LEU A 80 -7.63 30.13 12.15
CA LEU A 80 -7.96 31.54 12.05
C LEU A 80 -8.62 32.01 13.35
N ASN A 81 -8.28 33.21 13.79
CA ASN A 81 -9.01 33.87 14.87
C ASN A 81 -10.41 34.34 14.40
N LYS A 82 -11.22 34.90 15.31
CA LYS A 82 -12.54 35.49 15.01
C LYS A 82 -12.54 36.55 13.90
N SER A 83 -11.40 37.20 13.67
CA SER A 83 -11.22 38.21 12.62
C SER A 83 -10.73 37.61 11.29
N GLY A 84 -10.63 36.27 11.18
CA GLY A 84 -10.16 35.57 9.99
C GLY A 84 -8.63 35.61 9.80
N VAL A 85 -7.87 35.99 10.83
CA VAL A 85 -6.41 36.14 10.75
C VAL A 85 -5.70 34.87 11.26
N PRO A 86 -4.74 34.31 10.50
CA PRO A 86 -3.88 33.21 10.94
C PRO A 86 -3.10 33.49 12.23
N TYR A 87 -3.05 32.52 13.14
CA TYR A 87 -2.09 32.55 14.25
C TYR A 87 -0.67 32.27 13.72
N SER A 88 0.09 33.32 13.40
CA SER A 88 1.39 33.19 12.73
C SER A 88 2.61 33.52 13.59
N THR A 89 2.40 34.20 14.74
CA THR A 89 3.45 34.76 15.61
C THR A 89 3.44 34.21 17.04
N VAL A 90 2.56 33.26 17.34
CA VAL A 90 2.40 32.66 18.67
C VAL A 90 2.82 31.19 18.65
N SER A 91 3.10 30.58 19.81
CA SER A 91 3.31 29.14 19.91
C SER A 91 2.02 28.37 19.57
N VAL A 92 2.13 27.08 19.24
CA VAL A 92 0.96 26.22 18.96
C VAL A 92 -0.02 26.23 20.13
N ASP A 93 0.48 26.11 21.36
CA ASP A 93 -0.36 26.12 22.57
C ASP A 93 -1.09 27.44 22.76
N ALA A 94 -0.40 28.57 22.51
CA ALA A 94 -1.00 29.89 22.58
C ALA A 94 -2.02 30.13 21.45
N ALA A 95 -1.77 29.59 20.25
CA ALA A 95 -2.73 29.62 19.14
C ALA A 95 -4.01 28.84 19.48
N ILE A 96 -3.88 27.64 20.05
CA ILE A 96 -5.01 26.81 20.44
C ILE A 96 -5.80 27.48 21.57
N ALA A 97 -5.14 27.95 22.63
CA ALA A 97 -5.80 28.66 23.73
C ALA A 97 -6.56 29.91 23.25
N ALA A 98 -5.97 30.68 22.34
CA ALA A 98 -6.61 31.86 21.76
C ALA A 98 -7.76 31.48 20.81
N TYR A 99 -7.65 30.36 20.09
CA TYR A 99 -8.73 29.85 19.24
C TYR A 99 -9.92 29.38 20.08
N THR A 100 -9.68 28.77 21.22
CA THR A 100 -10.72 28.11 22.02
C THR A 100 -11.52 29.06 22.89
N THR A 101 -10.88 30.14 23.38
CA THR A 101 -11.62 31.29 23.94
C THR A 101 -12.54 31.97 22.92
N SER A 102 -12.36 31.67 21.63
CA SER A 102 -13.17 32.20 20.56
C SER A 102 -14.41 31.34 20.25
N ILE A 103 -14.51 30.13 20.82
CA ILE A 103 -15.57 29.16 20.56
C ILE A 103 -16.60 29.17 21.72
N PRO A 104 -17.92 29.04 21.45
CA PRO A 104 -18.92 28.85 22.51
C PRO A 104 -18.66 27.56 23.31
N ALA A 105 -18.62 27.67 24.64
CA ALA A 105 -18.16 26.63 25.58
C ALA A 105 -18.93 25.30 25.55
N THR A 106 -20.05 25.20 24.83
CA THR A 106 -20.96 24.05 24.84
C THR A 106 -20.69 23.00 23.77
N THR A 107 -19.68 23.18 22.91
CA THR A 107 -19.57 22.40 21.65
C THR A 107 -18.20 21.80 21.35
N VAL A 108 -17.16 22.09 22.15
CA VAL A 108 -15.78 21.63 21.87
C VAL A 108 -15.08 21.23 23.16
N THR A 109 -14.60 20.00 23.23
CA THR A 109 -13.67 19.58 24.28
C THR A 109 -12.26 19.93 23.85
N VAL A 110 -11.70 20.95 24.49
CA VAL A 110 -10.32 21.38 24.28
C VAL A 110 -9.49 20.85 25.43
N ASP A 111 -8.70 19.82 25.15
CA ASP A 111 -7.77 19.30 26.14
C ASP A 111 -6.41 20.00 25.96
N THR A 112 -6.19 21.06 26.74
CA THR A 112 -4.89 21.76 26.83
C THR A 112 -3.91 21.06 27.77
N THR A 113 -4.33 19.98 28.44
CA THR A 113 -3.49 19.24 29.40
C THR A 113 -2.73 18.08 28.76
N LEU A 114 -3.12 17.69 27.54
CA LEU A 114 -2.36 16.77 26.68
C LEU A 114 -1.12 17.46 26.09
N THR A 115 -0.18 17.85 26.94
CA THR A 115 1.20 18.08 26.51
C THR A 115 1.88 16.72 26.40
N ASN A 116 2.46 16.44 25.24
CA ASN A 116 3.09 15.15 24.98
C ASN A 116 4.44 15.05 25.72
N SER A 117 4.40 14.84 27.04
CA SER A 117 5.48 14.23 27.80
C SER A 117 5.11 12.78 28.09
N SER A 118 5.45 11.89 27.15
CA SER A 118 5.79 10.48 27.40
C SER A 118 5.07 9.77 28.58
N ASN A 119 3.76 9.55 28.50
CA ASN A 119 3.06 8.34 29.00
C ASN A 119 1.53 8.45 28.82
N PRO A 120 0.82 7.38 28.39
CA PRO A 120 -0.60 7.45 28.10
C PRO A 120 -1.48 7.34 29.34
N ILE A 121 -2.53 8.17 29.36
CA ILE A 121 -3.61 8.21 30.35
C ILE A 121 -4.58 7.06 30.08
N ALA A 122 -4.45 5.98 30.87
CA ALA A 122 -5.47 4.92 30.94
C ALA A 122 -5.54 4.29 32.35
N SER A 123 -5.40 5.08 33.42
CA SER A 123 -5.13 4.49 34.74
C SER A 123 -6.36 4.32 35.66
N VAL A 124 -7.46 5.06 35.51
CA VAL A 124 -8.54 5.02 36.53
C VAL A 124 -9.83 4.35 36.05
N VAL A 125 -10.29 4.61 34.82
CA VAL A 125 -11.51 3.98 34.28
C VAL A 125 -11.23 2.58 33.71
N VAL A 126 -10.05 2.40 33.09
CA VAL A 126 -9.61 1.12 32.56
C VAL A 126 -9.21 0.15 33.67
N LYS A 127 -8.68 0.60 34.82
CA LYS A 127 -8.37 -0.31 35.95
C LYS A 127 -9.59 -1.06 36.48
N THR A 128 -10.76 -0.41 36.56
CA THR A 128 -11.98 -1.07 37.04
C THR A 128 -12.52 -2.07 36.02
N ALA A 129 -12.45 -1.76 34.72
CA ALA A 129 -12.85 -2.67 33.64
C ALA A 129 -11.85 -3.83 33.46
N VAL A 130 -10.55 -3.56 33.57
CA VAL A 130 -9.47 -4.55 33.50
C VAL A 130 -9.47 -5.46 34.72
N ASN A 131 -9.74 -4.96 35.93
CA ASN A 131 -9.92 -5.82 37.11
C ASN A 131 -11.18 -6.69 36.98
N GLY A 132 -12.26 -6.18 36.36
CA GLY A 132 -13.45 -6.95 36.03
C GLY A 132 -13.17 -8.06 35.00
N LEU A 133 -12.43 -7.74 33.93
CA LEU A 133 -11.99 -8.69 32.92
C LEU A 133 -10.94 -9.68 33.45
N GLN A 134 -10.02 -9.26 34.31
CA GLN A 134 -9.04 -10.14 34.95
C GLN A 134 -9.69 -11.13 35.92
N ASN A 135 -10.77 -10.75 36.61
CA ASN A 135 -11.55 -11.68 37.42
C ASN A 135 -12.34 -12.67 36.55
N GLN A 136 -12.88 -12.23 35.41
CA GLN A 136 -13.55 -13.11 34.44
C GLN A 136 -12.56 -14.07 33.74
N ILE A 137 -11.38 -13.58 33.37
CA ILE A 137 -10.28 -14.36 32.80
C ILE A 137 -9.67 -15.28 33.85
N GLY A 138 -9.56 -14.88 35.11
CA GLY A 138 -9.11 -15.76 36.20
C GLY A 138 -10.07 -16.93 36.42
N THR A 139 -11.37 -16.69 36.30
CA THR A 139 -12.40 -17.74 36.39
C THR A 139 -12.37 -18.67 35.16
N ALA A 140 -12.17 -18.13 33.96
CA ALA A 140 -12.01 -18.90 32.71
C ALA A 140 -10.67 -19.67 32.65
N SER A 141 -9.59 -19.09 33.16
CA SER A 141 -8.25 -19.68 33.24
C SER A 141 -8.20 -20.83 34.24
N SER A 142 -8.91 -20.70 35.37
CA SER A 142 -9.07 -21.78 36.34
C SER A 142 -9.81 -22.98 35.75
N SER A 143 -10.84 -22.74 34.92
CA SER A 143 -11.59 -23.80 34.23
C SER A 143 -10.82 -24.42 33.05
N ILE A 144 -9.96 -23.65 32.36
CA ILE A 144 -9.05 -24.17 31.34
C ILE A 144 -7.87 -24.95 31.96
N ALA A 145 -7.32 -24.50 33.09
CA ALA A 145 -6.26 -25.21 33.82
C ALA A 145 -6.77 -26.53 34.42
N GLN A 146 -8.03 -26.58 34.83
CA GLN A 146 -8.68 -27.81 35.27
C GLN A 146 -8.85 -28.79 34.09
N ASN A 147 -9.33 -28.30 32.94
CA ASN A 147 -9.42 -29.10 31.72
C ASN A 147 -8.04 -29.57 31.20
N SER A 148 -6.98 -28.77 31.35
CA SER A 148 -5.62 -29.18 30.93
C SER A 148 -5.01 -30.22 31.87
N THR A 149 -5.33 -30.15 33.17
CA THR A 149 -4.94 -31.15 34.16
C THR A 149 -5.70 -32.46 33.93
N ASP A 150 -6.97 -32.39 33.55
CA ASP A 150 -7.78 -33.56 33.18
C ASP A 150 -7.26 -34.22 31.89
N ILE A 151 -6.89 -33.42 30.88
CA ILE A 151 -6.27 -33.92 29.63
C ILE A 151 -4.88 -34.52 29.89
N ALA A 152 -4.07 -33.91 30.78
CA ALA A 152 -2.76 -34.44 31.16
C ALA A 152 -2.89 -35.76 31.93
N THR A 153 -3.92 -35.90 32.79
CA THR A 153 -4.22 -37.14 33.52
C THR A 153 -4.67 -38.26 32.57
N ILE A 154 -5.45 -37.92 31.52
CA ILE A 154 -5.85 -38.86 30.46
C ILE A 154 -4.64 -39.31 29.62
N LYS A 155 -3.69 -38.42 29.34
CA LYS A 155 -2.44 -38.76 28.61
C LYS A 155 -1.43 -39.55 29.45
N ALA A 156 -1.41 -39.38 30.77
CA ALA A 156 -0.46 -40.04 31.67
C ALA A 156 -0.82 -41.50 31.99
N ASN A 157 -2.07 -41.93 31.78
CA ASN A 157 -2.52 -43.31 31.97
C ASN A 157 -3.24 -43.88 30.72
N PRO A 158 -2.55 -44.05 29.58
CA PRO A 158 -3.13 -44.72 28.42
C PRO A 158 -3.12 -46.23 28.72
N THR A 159 -4.13 -46.71 29.44
CA THR A 159 -4.32 -48.16 29.61
C THR A 159 -4.90 -48.70 28.30
N VAL A 160 -4.05 -48.86 27.29
CA VAL A 160 -4.40 -49.59 26.07
C VAL A 160 -4.39 -51.07 26.44
N VAL A 161 -5.55 -51.60 26.84
CA VAL A 161 -5.74 -53.05 26.93
C VAL A 161 -5.95 -53.56 25.51
N GLN A 162 -4.89 -54.01 24.85
CA GLN A 162 -5.01 -54.79 23.63
C GLN A 162 -5.58 -56.17 23.98
N TYR A 163 -6.84 -56.41 23.64
CA TYR A 163 -7.43 -57.75 23.67
C TYR A 163 -7.14 -58.45 22.34
N ASN A 164 -6.21 -59.41 22.34
CA ASN A 164 -6.06 -60.37 21.24
C ASN A 164 -7.22 -61.38 21.30
N LEU A 165 -8.24 -61.16 20.48
CA LEU A 165 -9.29 -62.15 20.23
C LEU A 165 -8.84 -63.11 19.12
N GLN A 166 -8.30 -64.27 19.48
CA GLN A 166 -8.14 -65.39 18.55
C GLN A 166 -9.47 -66.16 18.46
N GLY A 167 -10.11 -66.12 17.29
CA GLY A 167 -11.26 -66.98 16.97
C GLY A 167 -10.90 -67.89 15.79
N THR A 168 -11.09 -69.20 15.95
CA THR A 168 -11.00 -70.19 14.87
C THR A 168 -12.30 -70.26 14.07
N TRP A 169 -12.18 -70.24 12.74
CA TRP A 169 -13.29 -70.32 11.79
C TRP A 169 -13.74 -71.78 11.66
N SER A 170 -15.04 -72.06 11.91
CA SER A 170 -15.64 -73.36 11.61
C SER A 170 -16.12 -73.42 10.15
N PRO A 171 -15.59 -74.29 9.29
CA PRO A 171 -15.95 -74.33 7.87
C PRO A 171 -17.37 -74.84 7.60
N SER A 172 -18.01 -75.53 8.55
CA SER A 172 -19.31 -76.19 8.32
C SER A 172 -20.52 -75.29 8.53
N THR A 173 -20.36 -74.11 9.17
CA THR A 173 -21.47 -73.18 9.45
C THR A 173 -21.23 -71.76 8.97
N ASN A 174 -20.05 -71.49 8.40
CA ASN A 174 -19.60 -70.18 7.92
C ASN A 174 -19.91 -69.01 8.90
N THR A 175 -19.74 -69.26 10.19
CA THR A 175 -20.02 -68.31 11.29
C THR A 175 -18.91 -68.42 12.35
N PRO A 176 -18.37 -67.30 12.85
CA PRO A 176 -17.38 -67.32 13.92
C PRO A 176 -18.04 -67.72 15.25
N VAL A 177 -17.51 -68.77 15.89
CA VAL A 177 -17.97 -69.22 17.22
C VAL A 177 -17.07 -68.55 18.27
N LEU A 178 -17.62 -67.60 19.03
CA LEU A 178 -16.96 -67.09 20.24
C LEU A 178 -17.30 -68.00 21.42
N SER A 179 -16.29 -68.60 22.05
CA SER A 179 -16.45 -69.29 23.34
C SER A 179 -16.62 -68.26 24.46
N THR A 180 -17.75 -68.30 25.16
CA THR A 180 -18.02 -67.49 26.35
C THR A 180 -17.24 -68.02 27.56
N THR A 181 -16.60 -67.12 28.32
CA THR A 181 -16.73 -66.95 29.78
C THR A 181 -15.59 -66.11 30.36
N THR A 182 -15.81 -64.80 30.52
CA THR A 182 -15.21 -64.01 31.61
C THR A 182 -16.13 -62.83 31.91
N SER A 183 -16.68 -62.83 33.12
CA SER A 183 -17.42 -61.70 33.69
C SER A 183 -16.46 -60.54 33.96
N LEU A 184 -16.65 -59.41 33.28
CA LEU A 184 -16.00 -58.14 33.61
C LEU A 184 -16.89 -57.38 34.59
N SER A 185 -16.40 -57.17 35.81
CA SER A 185 -17.01 -56.31 36.82
C SER A 185 -16.94 -54.85 36.36
N ALA A 186 -18.09 -54.17 36.35
CA ALA A 186 -18.19 -52.76 36.07
C ALA A 186 -17.52 -51.94 37.19
N SER A 187 -16.40 -51.28 36.88
CA SER A 187 -15.95 -50.13 37.63
C SER A 187 -15.32 -49.12 36.66
N SER A 188 -15.92 -47.92 36.66
CA SER A 188 -15.36 -46.67 36.14
C SER A 188 -15.51 -46.40 34.64
N ALA A 189 -16.72 -46.02 34.22
CA ALA A 189 -16.92 -45.19 33.02
C ALA A 189 -17.40 -43.80 33.47
N TYR A 190 -16.52 -42.80 33.36
CA TYR A 190 -16.84 -41.39 33.60
C TYR A 190 -17.43 -40.82 32.30
N VAL A 191 -18.70 -40.41 32.33
CA VAL A 191 -19.39 -39.82 31.17
C VAL A 191 -19.22 -38.30 31.22
N VAL A 192 -18.52 -37.73 30.24
CA VAL A 192 -18.47 -36.29 30.00
C VAL A 192 -19.74 -35.90 29.23
N SER A 193 -20.62 -35.13 29.86
CA SER A 193 -21.76 -34.52 29.18
C SER A 193 -21.31 -33.22 28.50
N THR A 194 -21.53 -33.11 27.18
CA THR A 194 -21.53 -31.82 26.49
C THR A 194 -22.97 -31.34 26.38
N THR A 195 -23.20 -30.13 26.85
CA THR A 195 -24.49 -29.43 26.89
C THR A 195 -25.14 -29.41 25.49
N ALA A 196 -26.24 -30.13 25.32
CA ALA A 196 -27.10 -30.04 24.16
C ALA A 196 -28.12 -28.91 24.34
N THR A 197 -28.28 -28.09 23.30
CA THR A 197 -29.38 -27.13 23.16
C THR A 197 -30.71 -27.89 23.16
N ALA A 198 -31.70 -27.35 23.88
CA ALA A 198 -32.97 -28.00 24.17
C ALA A 198 -33.71 -28.50 22.91
N GLY A 199 -34.13 -29.78 22.92
CA GLY A 199 -35.15 -30.25 21.97
C GLY A 199 -35.17 -31.75 21.59
N VAL A 200 -34.17 -32.57 21.94
CA VAL A 200 -34.16 -33.99 21.56
C VAL A 200 -33.79 -34.87 22.74
N SER A 201 -34.72 -35.74 23.16
CA SER A 201 -34.47 -36.81 24.14
C SER A 201 -33.65 -37.91 23.47
N SER A 202 -32.36 -38.02 23.80
CA SER A 202 -31.54 -39.19 23.46
C SER A 202 -31.17 -39.95 24.73
N THR A 203 -31.76 -41.11 24.93
CA THR A 203 -31.35 -42.07 25.95
C THR A 203 -30.11 -42.81 25.45
N VAL A 204 -28.93 -42.50 25.98
CA VAL A 204 -27.68 -43.18 25.60
C VAL A 204 -27.55 -44.47 26.41
N LEU A 205 -27.49 -45.61 25.72
CA LEU A 205 -27.31 -46.95 26.28
C LEU A 205 -25.82 -47.24 26.52
N SER A 206 -25.46 -47.62 27.75
CA SER A 206 -24.11 -48.13 28.05
C SER A 206 -23.99 -49.61 27.70
N GLY A 207 -22.88 -50.03 27.07
CA GLY A 207 -22.45 -51.44 27.01
C GLY A 207 -22.53 -52.18 25.67
N SER A 208 -22.72 -51.52 24.52
CA SER A 208 -22.68 -52.22 23.21
C SER A 208 -21.31 -52.09 22.54
N ALA A 209 -20.70 -53.23 22.17
CA ALA A 209 -19.47 -53.28 21.40
C ALA A 209 -19.74 -52.85 19.94
N ILE A 210 -18.97 -51.88 19.44
CA ILE A 210 -19.00 -51.46 18.04
C ILE A 210 -17.84 -52.16 17.34
N THR A 211 -18.13 -52.93 16.28
CA THR A 211 -17.09 -53.56 15.44
C THR A 211 -17.17 -52.99 14.04
N TYR A 212 -16.03 -52.53 13.52
CA TYR A 212 -15.92 -51.97 12.17
C TYR A 212 -15.75 -53.10 11.15
N PHE A 213 -16.66 -53.17 10.18
CA PHE A 213 -16.50 -54.03 9.00
C PHE A 213 -16.88 -53.22 7.76
N ASN A 214 -15.88 -52.98 6.89
CA ASN A 214 -16.07 -52.50 5.52
C ASN A 214 -16.90 -51.21 5.35
N GLY A 215 -16.69 -50.21 6.21
CA GLY A 215 -17.23 -48.85 6.03
C GLY A 215 -18.68 -48.62 6.46
N ASP A 216 -19.39 -49.64 6.97
CA ASP A 216 -20.73 -49.50 7.54
C ASP A 216 -20.75 -49.74 9.06
N TYR A 217 -21.68 -49.08 9.76
CA TYR A 217 -21.97 -49.36 11.17
C TYR A 217 -23.01 -50.47 11.30
N ILE A 218 -22.68 -51.53 12.05
CA ILE A 218 -23.64 -52.55 12.45
C ILE A 218 -23.84 -52.44 13.97
N VAL A 219 -25.07 -52.22 14.40
CA VAL A 219 -25.41 -52.09 15.82
C VAL A 219 -26.30 -53.27 16.22
N ALA A 220 -25.93 -53.97 17.28
CA ALA A 220 -26.76 -55.01 17.87
C ALA A 220 -27.85 -54.36 18.73
N THR A 221 -29.11 -54.72 18.47
CA THR A 221 -30.24 -54.34 19.32
C THR A 221 -30.32 -55.25 20.56
N GLN A 222 -31.02 -54.81 21.63
CA GLN A 222 -31.21 -55.62 22.85
C GLN A 222 -31.84 -57.01 22.60
N ALA A 223 -32.50 -57.22 21.45
CA ALA A 223 -33.10 -58.49 21.06
C ALA A 223 -32.14 -59.44 20.30
N GLY A 224 -30.85 -59.08 20.13
CA GLY A 224 -29.86 -59.88 19.41
C GLY A 224 -29.95 -59.77 17.88
N ASN A 225 -30.78 -58.87 17.35
CA ASN A 225 -30.85 -58.59 15.92
C ASN A 225 -29.83 -57.51 15.53
N TRP A 226 -29.10 -57.76 14.44
CA TRP A 226 -28.12 -56.83 13.87
C TRP A 226 -28.79 -55.91 12.87
N VAL A 227 -28.69 -54.60 13.08
CA VAL A 227 -29.24 -53.58 12.18
C VAL A 227 -28.09 -52.86 11.48
N ARG A 228 -28.10 -52.87 10.14
CA ARG A 228 -27.17 -52.09 9.32
C ARG A 228 -27.66 -50.65 9.28
N VAL A 229 -26.89 -49.74 9.85
CA VAL A 229 -27.17 -48.30 9.77
C VAL A 229 -26.44 -47.79 8.54
N ALA A 230 -27.18 -47.55 7.45
CA ALA A 230 -26.63 -46.94 6.26
C ALA A 230 -26.08 -45.56 6.60
N GLN A 231 -24.83 -45.31 6.20
CA GLN A 231 -24.16 -44.03 6.39
C GLN A 231 -25.06 -42.90 5.84
N ALA A 232 -25.47 -41.98 6.70
CA ALA A 232 -26.17 -40.77 6.26
C ALA A 232 -25.29 -40.08 5.22
N ALA A 233 -25.90 -39.71 4.10
CA ALA A 233 -25.24 -39.14 2.94
C ALA A 233 -24.18 -38.11 3.36
N THR A 234 -22.97 -38.29 2.84
CA THR A 234 -21.88 -37.33 2.91
C THR A 234 -22.43 -35.93 2.71
N VAL A 235 -22.30 -35.06 3.72
CA VAL A 235 -22.62 -33.64 3.57
C VAL A 235 -21.65 -33.12 2.52
N GLY A 236 -22.18 -32.87 1.33
CA GLY A 236 -21.42 -32.30 0.21
C GLY A 236 -20.80 -30.98 0.63
N ASP A 237 -19.58 -30.77 0.16
CA ASP A 237 -18.78 -29.57 0.34
C ASP A 237 -19.65 -28.30 0.20
N GLY A 238 -19.60 -27.44 1.22
CA GLY A 238 -20.38 -26.20 1.31
C GLY A 238 -19.93 -25.11 0.34
N THR A 239 -19.28 -25.50 -0.76
CA THR A 239 -18.81 -24.61 -1.81
C THR A 239 -20.00 -24.19 -2.66
N ILE A 240 -20.49 -22.96 -2.41
CA ILE A 240 -21.34 -22.26 -3.36
C ILE A 240 -20.48 -21.96 -4.58
N THR A 241 -20.66 -22.74 -5.65
CA THR A 241 -20.02 -22.46 -6.93
C THR A 241 -20.64 -21.19 -7.54
N GLN A 242 -19.86 -20.44 -8.33
CA GLN A 242 -20.37 -19.30 -9.09
C GLN A 242 -21.63 -19.69 -9.90
N VAL A 243 -21.68 -20.92 -10.41
CA VAL A 243 -22.83 -21.46 -11.14
C VAL A 243 -24.06 -21.61 -10.26
N LYS A 244 -23.91 -22.06 -9.01
CA LYS A 244 -25.02 -22.17 -8.05
C LYS A 244 -25.49 -20.79 -7.57
N LEU A 245 -24.55 -19.89 -7.28
CA LEU A 245 -24.90 -18.51 -6.94
C LEU A 245 -25.61 -17.80 -8.09
N ASP A 246 -25.15 -17.96 -9.34
CA ASP A 246 -25.81 -17.42 -10.52
C ASP A 246 -27.20 -18.04 -10.73
N THR A 247 -27.36 -19.34 -10.49
CA THR A 247 -28.65 -20.05 -10.63
C THR A 247 -29.64 -19.57 -9.58
N ASP A 248 -29.22 -19.49 -8.32
CA ASP A 248 -30.07 -19.10 -7.21
C ASP A 248 -30.41 -17.58 -7.29
N THR A 249 -29.44 -16.74 -7.67
CA THR A 249 -29.66 -15.29 -7.85
C THR A 249 -30.55 -14.99 -9.05
N LYS A 250 -30.37 -15.68 -10.19
CA LYS A 250 -31.29 -15.57 -11.35
C LYS A 250 -32.69 -16.07 -11.04
N SER A 251 -32.82 -17.09 -10.18
CA SER A 251 -34.14 -17.57 -9.75
C SER A 251 -34.89 -16.58 -8.86
N LEU A 252 -34.18 -15.68 -8.17
CA LEU A 252 -34.74 -14.79 -7.14
C LEU A 252 -34.93 -13.32 -7.58
N LEU A 253 -34.16 -12.81 -8.56
CA LEU A 253 -34.14 -11.36 -8.84
C LEU A 253 -34.55 -10.91 -10.24
N TRP A 254 -34.67 -11.81 -11.22
CA TRP A 254 -35.16 -11.42 -12.54
C TRP A 254 -35.57 -12.62 -13.39
N GLN A 255 -36.85 -12.70 -13.78
CA GLN A 255 -37.31 -13.69 -14.76
C GLN A 255 -37.76 -12.96 -16.03
N GLN A 256 -37.00 -13.12 -17.11
CA GLN A 256 -37.49 -12.81 -18.46
C GLN A 256 -38.57 -13.85 -18.78
N ASN A 257 -39.80 -13.40 -18.96
CA ASN A 257 -40.96 -14.29 -19.02
C ASN A 257 -41.38 -14.62 -20.46
N ASP A 258 -42.07 -15.74 -20.60
CA ASP A 258 -42.85 -16.08 -21.78
C ASP A 258 -43.85 -14.95 -22.10
N PRO A 259 -43.84 -14.38 -23.31
CA PRO A 259 -44.82 -13.38 -23.76
C PRO A 259 -46.27 -13.82 -23.55
N ALA A 260 -46.58 -15.12 -23.54
CA ALA A 260 -47.91 -15.64 -23.25
C ALA A 260 -48.43 -15.27 -21.85
N SER A 261 -47.54 -14.88 -20.93
CA SER A 261 -47.93 -14.43 -19.59
C SER A 261 -48.42 -12.98 -19.52
N GLY A 262 -48.34 -12.21 -20.61
CA GLY A 262 -48.75 -10.81 -20.68
C GLY A 262 -47.72 -9.80 -20.14
N TYR A 263 -46.58 -10.27 -19.61
CA TYR A 263 -45.53 -9.44 -19.03
C TYR A 263 -44.19 -9.66 -19.73
N SER A 264 -43.49 -8.56 -20.03
CA SER A 264 -42.09 -8.57 -20.47
C SER A 264 -41.14 -8.85 -19.31
N SER A 265 -41.52 -8.48 -18.08
CA SER A 265 -40.79 -8.77 -16.85
C SER A 265 -41.76 -8.74 -15.66
N LYS A 266 -41.61 -9.63 -14.69
CA LYS A 266 -42.42 -9.60 -13.46
C LYS A 266 -41.66 -10.14 -12.26
N LEU A 267 -41.96 -9.59 -11.09
CA LEU A 267 -41.57 -10.11 -9.78
C LEU A 267 -42.77 -10.78 -9.15
N LEU A 268 -42.63 -12.06 -8.83
CA LEU A 268 -43.64 -12.84 -8.12
C LEU A 268 -43.21 -13.06 -6.67
N ASP A 269 -44.18 -13.15 -5.76
CA ASP A 269 -43.92 -13.66 -4.42
C ASP A 269 -43.74 -15.19 -4.42
N PRO A 270 -43.33 -15.81 -3.30
CA PRO A 270 -43.16 -17.27 -3.21
C PRO A 270 -44.44 -18.09 -3.46
N LYS A 271 -45.61 -17.46 -3.55
CA LYS A 271 -46.90 -18.08 -3.88
C LYS A 271 -47.30 -17.86 -5.34
N GLY A 272 -46.40 -17.31 -6.17
CA GLY A 272 -46.63 -17.04 -7.58
C GLY A 272 -47.51 -15.81 -7.86
N ARG A 273 -47.75 -14.94 -6.88
CA ARG A 273 -48.59 -13.75 -7.04
C ARG A 273 -47.75 -12.56 -7.52
N LEU A 274 -48.29 -11.75 -8.42
CA LEU A 274 -47.62 -10.55 -8.94
C LEU A 274 -47.38 -9.54 -7.81
N LEU A 275 -46.12 -9.19 -7.56
CA LEU A 275 -45.74 -8.04 -6.72
C LEU A 275 -45.67 -6.79 -7.59
N TRP A 276 -44.92 -6.87 -8.70
CA TRP A 276 -44.95 -5.89 -9.78
C TRP A 276 -44.48 -6.51 -11.09
N GLY A 277 -44.82 -5.90 -12.21
CA GLY A 277 -44.37 -6.31 -13.53
C GLY A 277 -44.52 -5.21 -14.57
N ILE A 278 -43.83 -5.39 -15.69
CA ILE A 278 -43.97 -4.59 -16.90
C ILE A 278 -44.72 -5.46 -17.91
N THR A 279 -45.88 -5.02 -18.35
CA THR A 279 -46.67 -5.73 -19.37
C THR A 279 -45.94 -5.70 -20.72
N LEU A 280 -46.43 -6.45 -21.71
CA LEU A 280 -45.86 -6.40 -23.06
C LEU A 280 -46.03 -5.04 -23.76
N ASP A 281 -46.97 -4.20 -23.33
CA ASP A 281 -47.15 -2.84 -23.87
C ASP A 281 -46.26 -1.79 -23.17
N GLY A 282 -45.45 -2.23 -22.20
CA GLY A 282 -44.54 -1.39 -21.43
C GLY A 282 -45.18 -0.74 -20.19
N SER A 283 -46.47 -0.95 -19.94
CA SER A 283 -47.11 -0.44 -18.72
C SER A 283 -46.61 -1.18 -17.48
N PHE A 284 -46.41 -0.41 -16.41
CA PHE A 284 -46.06 -0.95 -15.09
C PHE A 284 -47.32 -1.30 -14.32
N GLU A 285 -47.40 -2.54 -13.83
CA GLU A 285 -48.48 -3.04 -13.01
C GLU A 285 -47.92 -3.50 -11.65
N ALA A 286 -48.52 -3.06 -10.55
CA ALA A 286 -48.17 -3.53 -9.21
C ALA A 286 -49.37 -4.26 -8.58
N GLY A 287 -49.12 -5.45 -8.04
CA GLY A 287 -50.14 -6.26 -7.41
C GLY A 287 -50.62 -5.67 -6.09
N LYS A 288 -51.90 -5.89 -5.78
CA LYS A 288 -52.70 -5.21 -4.74
C LYS A 288 -52.27 -5.44 -3.28
N TYR A 289 -51.12 -6.05 -2.99
CA TYR A 289 -50.74 -6.43 -1.63
C TYR A 289 -49.42 -5.78 -1.20
N GLN A 290 -49.44 -4.47 -0.95
CA GLN A 290 -48.94 -3.91 0.30
C GLN A 290 -49.28 -2.41 0.44
N THR A 291 -49.96 -2.11 1.54
CA THR A 291 -49.98 -0.86 2.30
C THR A 291 -50.81 0.33 1.80
N SER A 292 -51.71 0.73 2.69
CA SER A 292 -52.48 1.96 2.81
C SER A 292 -51.64 3.26 2.88
N SER A 293 -50.39 3.27 2.42
CA SER A 293 -49.50 4.43 2.38
C SER A 293 -49.38 5.06 0.99
N ILE A 294 -49.94 4.45 -0.04
CA ILE A 294 -50.05 5.05 -1.38
C ILE A 294 -51.53 5.08 -1.74
N ALA A 295 -52.15 6.26 -1.62
CA ALA A 295 -53.55 6.46 -1.99
C ALA A 295 -53.73 6.09 -3.48
N GLY A 296 -54.66 5.16 -3.74
CA GLY A 296 -54.95 4.56 -5.05
C GLY A 296 -55.53 5.51 -6.12
N SER A 297 -55.25 6.80 -6.01
CA SER A 297 -55.49 7.82 -7.03
C SER A 297 -54.19 8.42 -7.61
N ALA A 298 -53.02 8.15 -7.01
CA ALA A 298 -51.72 8.66 -7.47
C ALA A 298 -51.13 7.90 -8.67
N LEU A 299 -51.68 6.74 -9.02
CA LEU A 299 -51.29 5.96 -10.19
C LEU A 299 -52.51 5.80 -11.10
N LYS A 300 -52.94 6.89 -11.74
CA LYS A 300 -53.82 6.76 -12.90
C LYS A 300 -53.03 6.16 -14.07
N PRO A 301 -53.64 5.30 -14.91
CA PRO A 301 -53.02 4.87 -16.14
C PRO A 301 -52.89 6.09 -17.07
N SER A 302 -51.70 6.68 -17.12
CA SER A 302 -51.29 7.61 -18.16
C SER A 302 -50.54 6.78 -19.20
N SER A 303 -51.28 6.07 -20.06
CA SER A 303 -50.68 5.33 -21.16
C SER A 303 -50.07 6.30 -22.17
N VAL A 304 -48.74 6.43 -22.20
CA VAL A 304 -48.02 6.92 -23.37
C VAL A 304 -47.60 5.67 -24.13
N GLY A 305 -48.32 5.31 -25.19
CA GLY A 305 -48.01 4.12 -25.97
C GLY A 305 -46.59 4.19 -26.55
N LEU A 306 -45.89 3.06 -26.64
CA LEU A 306 -44.52 3.00 -27.19
C LEU A 306 -44.41 3.58 -28.61
N ALA A 307 -45.48 3.56 -29.40
CA ALA A 307 -45.56 4.23 -30.70
C ALA A 307 -45.58 5.77 -30.58
N GLN A 308 -46.20 6.30 -29.53
CA GLN A 308 -46.25 7.72 -29.22
C GLN A 308 -44.92 8.19 -28.62
N VAL A 309 -44.30 7.38 -27.75
CA VAL A 309 -42.90 7.59 -27.30
C VAL A 309 -41.93 7.53 -28.48
N GLY A 310 -42.07 6.58 -29.40
CA GLY A 310 -41.20 6.48 -30.58
C GLY A 310 -41.30 7.70 -31.50
N THR A 311 -42.49 8.29 -31.65
CA THR A 311 -42.68 9.46 -32.52
C THR A 311 -42.28 10.77 -31.80
N ASP A 312 -42.64 10.92 -30.53
CA ASP A 312 -42.35 12.12 -29.73
C ASP A 312 -40.88 12.17 -29.28
N VAL A 313 -40.27 11.04 -28.91
CA VAL A 313 -38.84 10.99 -28.52
C VAL A 313 -37.94 11.17 -29.74
N THR A 314 -38.26 10.61 -30.91
CA THR A 314 -37.44 10.85 -32.11
C THR A 314 -37.55 12.31 -32.59
N ALA A 315 -38.72 12.95 -32.39
CA ALA A 315 -38.88 14.39 -32.63
C ALA A 315 -38.13 15.28 -31.61
N LEU A 316 -37.84 14.76 -30.42
CA LEU A 316 -37.14 15.44 -29.31
C LEU A 316 -35.67 15.03 -29.14
N MET A 317 -35.15 14.11 -29.95
CA MET A 317 -33.75 13.66 -29.91
C MET A 317 -32.87 14.54 -30.80
N TRP A 318 -31.56 14.46 -30.59
CA TRP A 318 -30.55 15.19 -31.36
C TRP A 318 -30.76 15.04 -32.87
N GLN A 319 -31.05 16.15 -33.55
CA GLN A 319 -31.21 16.19 -35.00
C GLN A 319 -29.96 16.81 -35.63
N THR A 320 -29.40 16.14 -36.63
CA THR A 320 -28.46 16.80 -37.55
C THR A 320 -29.27 17.73 -38.44
N LEU A 321 -29.09 19.03 -38.26
CA LEU A 321 -29.79 20.03 -39.06
C LEU A 321 -29.00 20.35 -40.33
N ASP A 322 -29.71 20.82 -41.37
CA ASP A 322 -29.08 21.38 -42.56
C ASP A 322 -28.12 22.50 -42.13
N PRO A 323 -26.86 22.55 -42.62
CA PRO A 323 -25.94 23.63 -42.32
C PRO A 323 -26.50 25.04 -42.57
N ALA A 324 -27.44 25.20 -43.51
CA ALA A 324 -28.13 26.47 -43.76
C ALA A 324 -28.95 26.97 -42.55
N SER A 325 -29.29 26.09 -41.60
CA SER A 325 -29.92 26.47 -40.32
C SER A 325 -28.98 27.20 -39.36
N GLY A 326 -27.66 27.16 -39.61
CA GLY A 326 -26.63 27.69 -38.73
C GLY A 326 -26.17 26.73 -37.62
N TYR A 327 -26.69 25.49 -37.58
CA TYR A 327 -26.38 24.47 -36.57
C TYR A 327 -25.82 23.18 -37.18
N ARG A 328 -24.86 22.55 -36.50
CA ARG A 328 -24.40 21.18 -36.81
C ARG A 328 -25.36 20.12 -36.28
N GLY A 329 -26.02 20.44 -35.18
CA GLY A 329 -27.10 19.64 -34.64
C GLY A 329 -27.78 20.36 -33.49
N ALA A 330 -29.05 20.04 -33.29
CA ALA A 330 -29.86 20.65 -32.27
C ALA A 330 -30.94 19.70 -31.76
N LEU A 331 -31.37 19.94 -30.53
CA LEU A 331 -32.61 19.44 -29.99
C LEU A 331 -33.68 20.49 -30.21
N THR A 332 -34.66 20.17 -31.06
CA THR A 332 -35.83 21.01 -31.33
C THR A 332 -37.09 20.38 -30.79
N ASP A 333 -38.07 21.19 -30.43
CA ASP A 333 -39.40 20.67 -30.11
C ASP A 333 -40.16 20.26 -31.40
N PRO A 334 -41.33 19.62 -31.29
CA PRO A 334 -42.13 19.21 -32.46
C PRO A 334 -42.60 20.37 -33.36
N LYS A 335 -42.43 21.64 -32.93
CA LYS A 335 -42.72 22.84 -33.73
C LYS A 335 -41.46 23.44 -34.37
N GLY A 336 -40.32 22.75 -34.29
CA GLY A 336 -39.04 23.19 -34.83
C GLY A 336 -38.36 24.30 -34.02
N ARG A 337 -38.81 24.56 -32.78
CA ARG A 337 -38.21 25.59 -31.93
C ARG A 337 -36.98 25.00 -31.22
N LEU A 338 -35.90 25.77 -31.18
CA LEU A 338 -34.65 25.36 -30.54
C LEU A 338 -34.86 25.17 -29.02
N GLY A 339 -34.58 23.98 -28.52
CA GLY A 339 -34.35 23.72 -27.10
C GLY A 339 -32.90 24.03 -26.76
N TRP A 340 -31.95 23.38 -27.43
CA TRP A 340 -30.53 23.73 -27.44
C TRP A 340 -29.82 23.13 -28.65
N GLY A 341 -28.69 23.67 -29.06
CA GLY A 341 -27.95 23.18 -30.24
C GLY A 341 -26.52 23.69 -30.31
N ILE A 342 -25.74 23.07 -31.21
CA ILE A 342 -24.36 23.45 -31.51
C ILE A 342 -24.33 24.13 -32.88
N ARG A 343 -23.87 25.37 -32.93
CA ARG A 343 -23.72 26.16 -34.15
C ARG A 343 -22.62 25.61 -35.06
N LEU A 344 -22.59 26.04 -36.32
CA LEU A 344 -21.55 25.64 -37.28
C LEU A 344 -20.12 25.95 -36.80
N ASP A 345 -19.96 27.02 -36.02
CA ASP A 345 -18.70 27.45 -35.39
C ASP A 345 -18.35 26.67 -34.11
N GLY A 346 -19.21 25.74 -33.68
CA GLY A 346 -19.02 24.92 -32.48
C GLY A 346 -19.55 25.55 -31.19
N SER A 347 -20.08 26.77 -31.23
CA SER A 347 -20.68 27.40 -30.04
C SER A 347 -22.02 26.73 -29.65
N PHE A 348 -22.28 26.65 -28.36
CA PHE A 348 -23.49 26.06 -27.80
C PHE A 348 -24.54 27.14 -27.49
N GLU A 349 -25.78 26.92 -27.91
CA GLU A 349 -26.89 27.84 -27.67
C GLU A 349 -28.09 27.11 -27.08
N VAL A 350 -28.77 27.73 -26.11
CA VAL A 350 -30.02 27.26 -25.51
C VAL A 350 -31.13 28.19 -25.96
N GLY A 351 -32.18 27.64 -26.56
CA GLY A 351 -33.32 28.42 -27.02
C GLY A 351 -34.23 28.86 -25.87
N LYS A 352 -34.89 29.99 -26.07
CA LYS A 352 -35.64 30.77 -25.08
C LYS A 352 -36.86 30.07 -24.45
N TYR A 353 -37.24 28.87 -24.89
CA TYR A 353 -38.50 28.22 -24.49
C TYR A 353 -38.37 27.25 -23.29
N LEU A 354 -37.19 27.18 -22.66
CA LEU A 354 -36.98 26.53 -21.37
C LEU A 354 -36.99 27.59 -20.25
N ASP A 355 -38.13 28.23 -19.99
CA ASP A 355 -38.31 29.10 -18.82
C ASP A 355 -39.78 29.05 -18.39
N ASN A 356 -40.13 28.38 -17.29
CA ASN A 356 -40.37 29.07 -16.02
C ASN A 356 -40.42 28.15 -14.76
N SER A 357 -39.95 26.90 -14.80
CA SER A 357 -40.04 25.98 -13.63
C SER A 357 -38.72 25.61 -12.97
N ILE A 358 -37.58 26.13 -13.44
CA ILE A 358 -36.27 25.93 -12.81
C ILE A 358 -35.67 27.31 -12.45
N ALA A 359 -36.44 28.10 -11.71
CA ALA A 359 -35.94 29.28 -11.05
C ALA A 359 -35.18 28.84 -9.79
N GLY A 360 -33.85 28.88 -9.85
CA GLY A 360 -33.02 28.81 -8.64
C GLY A 360 -31.89 27.80 -8.67
N THR A 361 -31.02 27.84 -9.68
CA THR A 361 -29.56 27.94 -9.58
C THR A 361 -29.06 27.91 -11.02
N ALA A 362 -28.46 29.00 -11.48
CA ALA A 362 -27.97 29.11 -12.84
C ALA A 362 -27.07 27.90 -13.19
N LEU A 363 -27.51 27.08 -14.15
CA LEU A 363 -26.58 26.41 -15.05
C LEU A 363 -25.87 27.52 -15.81
N LYS A 364 -24.88 28.16 -15.18
CA LYS A 364 -23.87 28.93 -15.91
C LYS A 364 -23.36 27.96 -16.96
N ALA A 365 -23.42 28.38 -18.22
CA ALA A 365 -22.60 27.80 -19.26
C ALA A 365 -21.17 27.79 -18.72
N SER A 366 -20.75 26.67 -18.15
CA SER A 366 -19.35 26.33 -18.02
C SER A 366 -18.98 25.98 -19.45
N SER A 367 -18.70 27.01 -20.24
CA SER A 367 -17.92 26.82 -21.44
C SER A 367 -16.70 26.02 -20.98
N ILE A 368 -16.63 24.75 -21.39
CA ILE A 368 -15.34 24.11 -21.49
C ILE A 368 -14.67 24.92 -22.59
N GLY A 369 -14.01 26.02 -22.18
CA GLY A 369 -13.33 26.91 -23.10
C GLY A 369 -12.37 26.07 -23.92
N LEU A 370 -12.09 26.49 -25.15
CA LEU A 370 -11.14 25.80 -26.02
C LEU A 370 -9.81 25.51 -25.30
N ASP A 371 -9.41 26.35 -24.35
CA ASP A 371 -8.24 26.14 -23.49
C ASP A 371 -8.38 24.93 -22.55
N ARG A 372 -9.56 24.71 -21.95
CA ARG A 372 -9.83 23.54 -21.11
C ARG A 372 -9.93 22.29 -21.98
N LEU A 373 -10.59 22.36 -23.14
CA LEU A 373 -10.65 21.23 -24.07
C LEU A 373 -9.26 20.88 -24.62
N ALA A 374 -8.44 21.87 -24.94
CA ALA A 374 -7.06 21.68 -25.36
C ALA A 374 -6.21 21.12 -24.22
N THR A 375 -6.41 21.58 -22.98
CA THR A 375 -5.73 21.04 -21.79
C THR A 375 -6.15 19.60 -21.50
N ASP A 376 -7.44 19.28 -21.60
CA ASP A 376 -7.99 17.95 -21.36
C ASP A 376 -7.60 16.99 -22.49
N ALA A 377 -7.59 17.44 -23.75
CA ALA A 377 -7.12 16.68 -24.91
C ALA A 377 -5.60 16.47 -24.86
N GLN A 378 -4.82 17.50 -24.53
CA GLN A 378 -3.37 17.38 -24.32
C GLN A 378 -3.08 16.44 -23.14
N SER A 379 -3.87 16.49 -22.07
CA SER A 379 -3.76 15.57 -20.94
C SER A 379 -4.14 14.15 -21.34
N ALA A 380 -5.20 13.95 -22.13
CA ALA A 380 -5.61 12.64 -22.63
C ALA A 380 -4.57 12.04 -23.59
N ILE A 381 -3.99 12.84 -24.50
CA ILE A 381 -2.90 12.44 -25.39
C ILE A 381 -1.63 12.12 -24.57
N THR A 382 -1.30 12.95 -23.59
CA THR A 382 -0.16 12.73 -22.68
C THR A 382 -0.38 11.49 -21.79
N ASN A 383 -1.63 11.15 -21.47
CA ASN A 383 -1.99 10.00 -20.65
C ASN A 383 -2.15 8.71 -21.45
N ALA A 384 -2.48 8.77 -22.75
CA ALA A 384 -2.69 7.59 -23.60
C ALA A 384 -1.43 6.72 -23.80
N GLY A 385 -0.24 7.25 -23.50
CA GLY A 385 1.02 6.51 -23.48
C GLY A 385 1.62 6.29 -22.09
N ARG A 386 0.89 6.64 -21.02
CA ARG A 386 1.40 6.46 -19.66
C ARG A 386 1.18 5.04 -19.17
N PRO A 387 2.15 4.45 -18.46
CA PRO A 387 1.92 3.18 -17.81
C PRO A 387 0.81 3.34 -16.76
N THR A 388 -0.11 2.39 -16.75
CA THR A 388 -1.26 2.36 -15.83
C THR A 388 -0.97 1.60 -14.55
N THR A 389 -0.04 0.65 -14.61
CA THR A 389 0.39 -0.20 -13.49
C THR A 389 1.91 -0.15 -13.30
N ALA A 390 2.42 -0.68 -12.19
CA ALA A 390 3.85 -0.72 -11.94
C ALA A 390 4.60 -1.67 -12.90
N LEU A 391 3.98 -2.78 -13.30
CA LEU A 391 4.54 -3.67 -14.32
C LEU A 391 4.62 -2.97 -15.69
N ASP A 392 3.60 -2.20 -16.08
CA ASP A 392 3.66 -1.39 -17.31
C ASP A 392 4.80 -0.35 -17.25
N ALA A 393 4.99 0.27 -16.08
CA ALA A 393 6.04 1.25 -15.87
C ALA A 393 7.43 0.64 -16.00
N LEU A 394 7.63 -0.56 -15.44
CA LEU A 394 8.87 -1.32 -15.61
C LEU A 394 9.10 -1.76 -17.05
N ALA A 395 8.06 -2.07 -17.81
CA ALA A 395 8.19 -2.45 -19.21
C ALA A 395 8.90 -1.36 -20.04
N LEU A 396 8.69 -0.09 -19.68
CA LEU A 396 9.37 1.04 -20.32
C LEU A 396 10.89 1.05 -20.12
N ALA A 397 11.45 0.26 -19.19
CA ALA A 397 12.90 0.12 -19.02
C ALA A 397 13.61 -0.35 -20.31
N ALA A 398 12.90 -1.04 -21.21
CA ALA A 398 13.43 -1.39 -22.54
C ALA A 398 13.68 -0.16 -23.44
N LYS A 399 12.98 0.95 -23.20
CA LYS A 399 13.01 2.16 -24.06
C LYS A 399 13.58 3.40 -23.35
N ARG A 400 13.77 3.35 -22.03
CA ARG A 400 14.23 4.48 -21.22
C ARG A 400 14.80 4.02 -19.88
N ARG A 401 15.44 4.93 -19.14
CA ARG A 401 15.89 4.70 -17.76
C ARG A 401 14.70 4.70 -16.79
N ILE A 402 14.72 3.77 -15.82
CA ILE A 402 13.76 3.63 -14.71
C ILE A 402 14.52 3.31 -13.41
N ASP A 403 14.16 3.92 -12.29
CA ASP A 403 14.71 3.52 -10.98
C ASP A 403 13.70 2.63 -10.25
N PHE A 404 14.18 1.51 -9.71
CA PHE A 404 13.44 0.51 -8.96
C PHE A 404 13.88 0.55 -7.50
N LEU A 405 13.00 0.99 -6.60
CA LEU A 405 13.31 1.31 -5.22
C LEU A 405 12.61 0.33 -4.27
N MET A 406 13.37 -0.45 -3.52
CA MET A 406 12.84 -1.54 -2.70
C MET A 406 12.77 -1.17 -1.22
N ILE A 407 11.70 -1.64 -0.59
CA ILE A 407 11.45 -1.63 0.85
C ILE A 407 11.08 -3.06 1.23
N GLY A 408 11.79 -3.66 2.18
CA GLY A 408 11.44 -5.01 2.61
C GLY A 408 12.03 -5.44 3.94
N ASP A 409 11.69 -6.67 4.32
CA ASP A 409 12.05 -7.29 5.60
C ASP A 409 13.44 -7.98 5.56
N SER A 410 13.63 -9.01 6.39
CA SER A 410 14.85 -9.83 6.41
C SER A 410 15.18 -10.50 5.08
N ASN A 411 14.19 -10.71 4.20
CA ASN A 411 14.41 -11.25 2.86
C ASN A 411 15.00 -10.20 1.90
N GLN A 412 14.95 -8.91 2.24
CA GLN A 412 15.40 -7.86 1.34
C GLN A 412 16.90 -7.91 1.08
N LEU A 413 17.69 -8.18 2.12
CA LEU A 413 19.17 -8.14 2.12
C LEU A 413 19.81 -9.43 2.65
N LYS A 414 19.05 -10.54 2.66
CA LYS A 414 19.42 -11.79 3.35
C LYS A 414 20.83 -12.25 2.99
N ASP A 415 21.77 -12.07 3.93
CA ASP A 415 23.19 -12.45 3.80
C ASP A 415 23.83 -11.96 2.47
N GLY A 416 23.37 -10.81 1.96
CA GLY A 416 23.81 -10.23 0.68
C GLY A 416 23.26 -10.92 -0.57
N THR A 417 22.23 -11.75 -0.42
CA THR A 417 21.65 -12.58 -1.49
C THR A 417 20.13 -12.46 -1.60
N GLY A 418 19.53 -11.46 -0.96
CA GLY A 418 18.07 -11.30 -0.81
C GLY A 418 17.32 -10.90 -2.08
N TRP A 419 16.13 -10.34 -1.91
CA TRP A 419 15.36 -9.75 -3.01
C TRP A 419 16.14 -8.67 -3.76
N ASP A 420 17.05 -7.97 -3.10
CA ASP A 420 17.90 -6.99 -3.76
C ASP A 420 18.80 -7.61 -4.81
N HIS A 421 19.47 -8.71 -4.45
CA HIS A 421 20.21 -9.56 -5.36
C HIS A 421 19.32 -10.08 -6.48
N GLY A 422 18.20 -10.72 -6.14
CA GLY A 422 17.28 -11.34 -7.09
C GLY A 422 16.77 -10.35 -8.15
N PHE A 423 16.28 -9.17 -7.76
CA PHE A 423 15.79 -8.18 -8.70
C PHE A 423 16.91 -7.47 -9.48
N ASN A 424 18.08 -7.26 -8.88
CA ASN A 424 19.24 -6.74 -9.61
C ASN A 424 19.63 -7.71 -10.74
N TYR A 425 19.70 -9.01 -10.45
CA TYR A 425 19.94 -10.07 -11.43
C TYR A 425 18.84 -10.12 -12.51
N ALA A 426 17.58 -10.25 -12.11
CA ALA A 426 16.49 -10.49 -13.05
C ALA A 426 16.19 -9.29 -13.96
N LEU A 427 16.11 -8.08 -13.39
CA LEU A 427 15.89 -6.85 -14.18
C LEU A 427 17.15 -6.49 -14.98
N GLY A 428 18.33 -6.72 -14.42
CA GLY A 428 19.61 -6.51 -15.09
C GLY A 428 19.76 -7.42 -16.32
N ASN A 429 19.36 -8.68 -16.24
CA ASN A 429 19.35 -9.59 -17.38
C ASN A 429 18.31 -9.20 -18.44
N ARG A 430 17.13 -8.72 -18.02
CA ARG A 430 16.06 -8.35 -18.96
C ARG A 430 16.30 -7.01 -19.67
N PHE A 431 16.72 -6.00 -18.94
CA PHE A 431 16.80 -4.61 -19.43
C PHE A 431 18.21 -4.03 -19.43
N GLY A 432 19.15 -4.68 -18.74
CA GLY A 432 20.45 -4.11 -18.42
C GLY A 432 20.39 -3.09 -17.28
N LEU A 433 21.50 -2.93 -16.58
CA LEU A 433 21.66 -1.89 -15.57
C LEU A 433 22.35 -0.66 -16.19
N TYR A 434 21.75 0.53 -16.04
CA TYR A 434 22.39 1.78 -16.48
C TYR A 434 23.17 2.47 -15.36
N ALA A 435 22.89 2.11 -14.11
CA ALA A 435 23.60 2.64 -12.96
C ALA A 435 23.52 1.65 -11.78
N SER A 436 24.45 1.79 -10.85
CA SER A 436 24.37 1.17 -9.53
C SER A 436 23.28 1.85 -8.68
N ALA A 437 22.97 1.22 -7.54
CA ALA A 437 22.25 1.86 -6.45
C ALA A 437 22.94 3.15 -5.98
N ILE A 438 22.22 3.91 -5.15
CA ILE A 438 22.76 5.06 -4.42
C ILE A 438 23.36 4.52 -3.13
N TYR A 439 24.65 4.77 -2.91
CA TYR A 439 25.36 4.30 -1.72
C TYR A 439 25.81 5.48 -0.88
N GLY A 440 25.41 5.52 0.39
CA GLY A 440 26.02 6.38 1.38
C GLY A 440 27.45 5.91 1.68
N PRO A 441 28.36 6.81 2.11
CA PRO A 441 29.68 6.39 2.52
C PRO A 441 29.67 5.47 3.75
N ARG A 442 28.58 5.41 4.52
CA ARG A 442 28.38 4.47 5.62
C ARG A 442 27.58 3.22 5.27
N GLY A 443 27.01 3.16 4.08
CA GLY A 443 26.13 2.08 3.67
C GLY A 443 26.92 0.80 3.45
N ASN A 444 26.82 -0.15 4.38
CA ASN A 444 27.27 -1.53 4.21
C ASN A 444 26.11 -2.45 3.74
N MET A 445 24.98 -1.86 3.33
CA MET A 445 23.68 -2.53 3.34
C MET A 445 23.13 -2.88 1.95
N ILE A 446 23.87 -2.70 0.87
CA ILE A 446 23.39 -3.13 -0.46
C ILE A 446 24.46 -4.00 -1.12
N GLN A 447 24.19 -5.30 -1.14
CA GLN A 447 24.91 -6.29 -1.95
C GLN A 447 23.93 -6.76 -3.02
N GLY A 448 23.79 -5.97 -4.08
CA GLY A 448 23.10 -6.44 -5.28
C GLY A 448 23.96 -7.49 -5.98
N ALA A 449 23.35 -8.28 -6.88
CA ALA A 449 24.01 -9.42 -7.52
C ALA A 449 25.40 -9.16 -8.10
N GLU A 450 25.63 -7.93 -8.55
CA GLU A 450 26.90 -7.52 -9.14
C GLU A 450 27.52 -6.31 -8.43
N PHE A 451 26.87 -5.74 -7.40
CA PHE A 451 27.33 -4.51 -6.76
C PHE A 451 27.46 -4.65 -5.25
N GLY A 452 28.57 -4.16 -4.71
CA GLY A 452 28.75 -3.97 -3.26
C GLY A 452 28.99 -2.51 -2.92
N GLY A 453 28.24 -1.99 -1.96
CA GLY A 453 28.63 -0.78 -1.23
C GLY A 453 29.70 -1.16 -0.21
N THR A 454 30.88 -0.55 -0.30
CA THR A 454 31.90 -0.72 0.73
C THR A 454 32.04 0.60 1.46
N GLY A 455 31.56 0.67 2.70
CA GLY A 455 31.55 1.91 3.45
C GLY A 455 31.79 1.64 4.92
N ASN A 456 33.01 1.84 5.40
CA ASN A 456 33.32 1.80 6.82
C ASN A 456 33.91 3.14 7.28
N PHE A 457 33.33 4.24 6.80
CA PHE A 457 33.66 5.58 7.29
C PHE A 457 33.10 5.76 8.70
N GLY A 458 33.83 6.50 9.55
CA GLY A 458 33.68 6.55 11.02
C GLY A 458 32.30 6.89 11.61
N THR A 459 32.28 7.54 12.78
CA THR A 459 31.03 7.86 13.50
C THR A 459 30.11 8.75 12.66
N ALA A 460 28.79 8.48 12.67
CA ALA A 460 27.80 9.47 12.25
C ALA A 460 27.66 10.51 13.36
N GLY A 461 27.58 11.77 12.96
CA GLY A 461 27.42 12.90 13.87
C GLY A 461 28.66 13.78 13.97
N GLY A 462 28.43 15.05 14.31
CA GLY A 462 29.43 16.11 14.27
C GLY A 462 29.48 16.90 12.96
N GLY A 463 28.63 16.54 11.99
CA GLY A 463 28.54 17.23 10.70
C GLY A 463 28.08 18.67 10.90
N LEU A 464 28.32 19.51 9.89
CA LEU A 464 27.80 20.87 9.93
C LEU A 464 26.28 20.82 9.83
N THR A 465 25.58 21.47 10.77
CA THR A 465 24.10 21.53 10.78
C THR A 465 23.52 22.13 9.49
N SER A 466 24.26 23.03 8.84
CA SER A 466 23.94 23.60 7.53
C SER A 466 23.89 22.54 6.43
N LEU A 467 24.68 21.47 6.57
CA LEU A 467 24.84 20.38 5.61
C LEU A 467 23.97 19.16 5.91
N GLU A 468 23.47 19.00 7.14
CA GLU A 468 22.61 17.87 7.53
C GLU A 468 21.30 17.81 6.73
N ASN A 469 20.84 18.93 6.18
CA ASN A 469 19.66 18.99 5.31
C ASN A 469 19.84 18.27 3.97
N TYR A 470 21.06 17.89 3.61
CA TYR A 470 21.37 17.13 2.39
C TYR A 470 21.57 15.64 2.64
N ASP A 471 21.36 15.18 3.87
CA ASP A 471 21.41 13.75 4.21
C ASP A 471 20.32 12.97 3.45
N LEU A 472 20.63 11.72 3.10
CA LEU A 472 19.71 10.84 2.38
C LEU A 472 19.01 9.92 3.38
N ALA A 473 17.75 9.56 3.10
CA ALA A 473 17.09 8.50 3.86
C ALA A 473 17.85 7.17 3.70
N SER A 474 18.04 6.44 4.80
CA SER A 474 18.76 5.15 4.84
C SER A 474 20.26 5.17 4.52
N GLU A 475 20.74 6.23 3.88
CA GLU A 475 22.14 6.41 3.50
C GLU A 475 22.74 7.60 4.27
N PRO A 476 23.07 7.42 5.56
CA PRO A 476 23.56 8.50 6.39
C PRO A 476 24.91 9.01 5.86
N TYR A 477 25.07 10.33 5.89
CA TYR A 477 26.35 10.95 5.60
C TYR A 477 27.46 10.43 6.52
N SER A 478 28.70 10.57 6.05
CA SER A 478 29.91 10.32 6.86
C SER A 478 30.73 11.58 6.96
N GLN A 479 31.47 11.75 8.05
CA GLN A 479 32.31 12.91 8.26
C GLN A 479 33.71 12.51 8.71
N ILE A 480 34.69 13.31 8.31
CA ILE A 480 36.06 13.29 8.82
C ILE A 480 36.35 14.72 9.31
N ALA A 481 36.69 14.86 10.59
CA ALA A 481 36.97 16.16 11.21
C ALA A 481 38.26 16.81 10.67
N ASP A 482 38.40 18.13 10.82
CA ASP A 482 39.61 18.85 10.41
C ASP A 482 40.88 18.28 11.06
N GLY A 483 41.95 18.18 10.28
CA GLY A 483 43.22 17.56 10.69
C GLY A 483 43.20 16.03 10.79
N VAL A 484 42.04 15.37 10.68
CA VAL A 484 41.95 13.90 10.68
C VAL A 484 42.13 13.38 9.26
N THR A 485 42.90 12.30 9.13
CA THR A 485 43.09 11.60 7.86
C THR A 485 42.48 10.20 7.93
N TYR A 486 41.78 9.80 6.88
CA TYR A 486 41.14 8.51 6.73
C TYR A 486 41.60 7.83 5.44
N ASN A 487 42.02 6.58 5.55
CA ASN A 487 42.39 5.74 4.44
C ASN A 487 41.85 4.33 4.70
N SER A 488 40.91 3.88 3.86
CA SER A 488 40.30 2.56 3.98
C SER A 488 40.22 1.91 2.62
N GLN A 489 40.35 0.59 2.59
CA GLN A 489 40.11 -0.19 1.37
C GLN A 489 38.61 -0.33 1.07
N PHE A 490 37.76 -0.17 2.09
CA PHE A 490 36.31 -0.32 2.01
C PHE A 490 35.64 1.05 1.94
N ASN A 491 35.72 1.66 0.76
CA ASN A 491 35.06 2.92 0.44
C ASN A 491 34.44 2.86 -0.97
N GLY A 492 33.31 3.52 -1.20
CA GLY A 492 32.73 3.67 -2.54
C GLY A 492 31.97 2.45 -3.07
N VAL A 493 31.90 2.33 -4.40
CA VAL A 493 31.11 1.32 -5.13
C VAL A 493 32.04 0.25 -5.70
N SER A 494 31.66 -1.01 -5.53
CA SER A 494 32.32 -2.16 -6.14
C SER A 494 31.38 -2.87 -7.12
N VAL A 495 31.95 -3.38 -8.20
CA VAL A 495 31.29 -4.24 -9.19
C VAL A 495 32.04 -5.57 -9.20
N ALA A 496 31.32 -6.67 -9.01
CA ALA A 496 31.88 -8.01 -8.94
C ALA A 496 32.58 -8.42 -10.26
N ALA A 497 33.58 -9.30 -10.16
CA ALA A 497 34.18 -9.90 -11.35
C ALA A 497 33.15 -10.75 -12.10
N GLY A 498 33.20 -10.72 -13.43
CA GLY A 498 32.25 -11.44 -14.25
C GLY A 498 30.83 -10.88 -14.25
N ALA A 499 30.60 -9.67 -13.71
CA ALA A 499 29.32 -8.98 -13.81
C ALA A 499 28.80 -8.96 -15.28
N THR A 500 27.61 -9.49 -15.47
CA THR A 500 26.93 -9.71 -16.75
C THR A 500 25.87 -8.65 -17.05
N THR A 501 25.27 -8.06 -16.02
CA THR A 501 24.16 -7.10 -16.17
C THR A 501 24.63 -5.64 -16.21
N PHE A 502 25.79 -5.34 -15.60
CA PHE A 502 26.47 -4.05 -15.66
C PHE A 502 27.80 -4.13 -16.43
N ASN A 503 27.92 -3.37 -17.52
CA ASN A 503 29.09 -3.44 -18.40
C ASN A 503 30.26 -2.62 -17.86
N VAL A 504 31.19 -3.24 -17.14
CA VAL A 504 32.39 -2.56 -16.63
C VAL A 504 33.35 -2.04 -17.72
N ALA A 505 33.21 -2.51 -18.97
CA ALA A 505 34.04 -2.07 -20.10
C ALA A 505 33.51 -0.81 -20.80
N SER A 506 32.27 -0.37 -20.52
CA SER A 506 31.68 0.83 -21.12
C SER A 506 32.30 2.12 -20.57
N ALA A 507 31.86 3.27 -21.09
CA ALA A 507 32.22 4.56 -20.53
C ALA A 507 31.44 4.79 -19.22
N LEU A 508 32.15 4.88 -18.11
CA LEU A 508 31.58 4.94 -16.78
C LEU A 508 31.77 6.33 -16.16
N ARG A 509 30.84 6.71 -15.30
CA ARG A 509 30.92 7.92 -14.48
C ARG A 509 30.68 7.59 -13.02
N PHE A 510 31.64 7.93 -12.17
CA PHE A 510 31.49 7.84 -10.73
C PHE A 510 30.96 9.16 -10.20
N TRP A 511 29.70 9.17 -9.80
CA TRP A 511 29.05 10.32 -9.15
C TRP A 511 29.29 10.27 -7.65
N TYR A 512 29.51 11.43 -7.05
CA TYR A 512 29.69 11.54 -5.61
C TYR A 512 29.26 12.93 -5.12
N ALA A 513 28.70 12.98 -3.92
CA ALA A 513 28.25 14.21 -3.30
C ALA A 513 28.94 14.46 -1.96
N TYR A 514 29.44 15.67 -1.76
CA TYR A 514 30.23 16.03 -0.59
C TYR A 514 29.95 17.46 -0.12
N GLY A 515 30.31 17.76 1.12
CA GLY A 515 30.25 19.09 1.72
C GLY A 515 31.53 19.88 1.52
N THR A 516 31.40 21.19 1.32
CA THR A 516 32.50 22.15 1.42
C THR A 516 32.46 22.89 2.75
N PHE A 517 33.56 23.54 3.11
CA PHE A 517 33.78 24.18 4.40
C PHE A 517 34.39 25.58 4.23
N THR A 518 34.20 26.42 5.24
CA THR A 518 34.76 27.79 5.31
C THR A 518 36.24 27.82 5.64
N THR A 519 36.72 26.84 6.40
CA THR A 519 38.11 26.72 6.87
C THR A 519 38.58 25.25 6.84
N GLY A 520 39.84 25.02 7.21
CA GLY A 520 40.46 23.68 7.29
C GLY A 520 41.26 23.30 6.05
N SER A 521 41.91 22.14 6.12
CA SER A 521 42.82 21.63 5.07
C SER A 521 42.28 20.44 4.29
N GLY A 522 40.96 20.28 4.31
CA GLY A 522 40.31 19.07 3.85
C GLY A 522 40.46 18.84 2.35
N SER A 523 40.73 17.59 2.00
CA SER A 523 40.91 17.16 0.62
C SER A 523 40.67 15.67 0.42
N PHE A 524 40.35 15.26 -0.80
CA PHE A 524 40.25 13.85 -1.19
C PHE A 524 40.52 13.67 -2.68
N ARG A 525 40.74 12.43 -3.12
CA ARG A 525 40.90 12.08 -4.52
C ARG A 525 40.16 10.78 -4.85
N VAL A 526 39.09 10.91 -5.63
CA VAL A 526 38.33 9.75 -6.11
C VAL A 526 39.05 9.03 -7.25
N GLY A 527 38.70 7.77 -7.51
CA GLY A 527 39.25 7.07 -8.66
C GLY A 527 38.67 5.69 -8.89
N PHE A 528 39.18 5.03 -9.93
CA PHE A 528 38.80 3.70 -10.37
C PHE A 528 39.99 2.76 -10.29
N ARG A 529 39.76 1.55 -9.81
CA ARG A 529 40.76 0.48 -9.83
C ARG A 529 40.13 -0.88 -10.04
N GLN A 530 40.97 -1.86 -10.35
CA GLN A 530 40.57 -3.27 -10.29
C GLN A 530 40.27 -3.67 -8.85
N GLY A 531 39.15 -4.35 -8.62
CA GLY A 531 38.72 -4.79 -7.28
C GLY A 531 39.44 -6.03 -6.74
N THR A 532 40.28 -6.65 -7.57
CA THR A 532 41.10 -7.82 -7.23
C THR A 532 42.57 -7.54 -7.51
N THR A 533 43.44 -8.30 -6.85
CA THR A 533 44.90 -8.25 -7.11
C THR A 533 45.16 -8.37 -8.61
N PRO A 534 45.97 -7.48 -9.23
CA PRO A 534 46.95 -6.58 -8.61
C PRO A 534 46.44 -5.18 -8.20
N TYR A 535 45.13 -4.93 -8.18
CA TYR A 535 44.50 -3.64 -7.84
C TYR A 535 44.92 -2.48 -8.76
N THR A 536 45.15 -2.75 -10.05
CA THR A 536 45.55 -1.75 -11.03
C THR A 536 44.60 -0.56 -11.05
N THR A 537 45.14 0.65 -10.87
CA THR A 537 44.38 1.90 -11.04
C THR A 537 44.08 2.13 -12.52
N PHE A 538 42.80 2.26 -12.86
CA PHE A 538 42.34 2.56 -14.21
C PHE A 538 42.25 4.05 -14.50
N GLY A 539 42.05 4.86 -13.46
CA GLY A 539 42.00 6.31 -13.56
C GLY A 539 41.75 6.95 -12.19
N SER A 540 42.15 8.21 -12.02
CA SER A 540 41.87 8.98 -10.81
C SER A 540 41.49 10.41 -11.17
N GLY A 541 40.58 10.99 -10.39
CA GLY A 541 40.25 12.42 -10.49
C GLY A 541 41.40 13.31 -9.99
N ALA A 542 41.18 14.62 -10.10
CA ALA A 542 42.02 15.61 -9.43
C ALA A 542 41.85 15.53 -7.90
N VAL A 543 42.81 16.07 -7.14
CA VAL A 543 42.60 16.33 -5.71
C VAL A 543 41.53 17.41 -5.57
N ILE A 544 40.51 17.11 -4.78
CA ILE A 544 39.40 18.01 -4.50
C ILE A 544 39.65 18.62 -3.13
N ASN A 545 39.77 19.94 -3.05
CA ASN A 545 39.80 20.66 -1.79
C ASN A 545 38.36 20.88 -1.30
N THR A 546 38.10 20.56 -0.05
CA THR A 546 36.78 20.78 0.57
C THR A 546 36.68 22.14 1.23
N ASN A 547 37.81 22.81 1.54
CA ASN A 547 37.80 24.21 1.93
C ASN A 547 37.63 25.11 0.69
N THR A 548 36.45 25.69 0.54
CA THR A 548 36.11 26.63 -0.55
C THR A 548 35.72 28.01 -0.02
N GLY A 549 35.91 28.28 1.26
CA GLY A 549 35.44 29.49 1.93
C GLY A 549 33.92 29.53 2.17
N ALA A 550 33.19 28.43 1.93
CA ALA A 550 31.75 28.37 2.13
C ALA A 550 31.27 26.94 2.47
N GLU A 551 30.21 26.85 3.27
CA GLU A 551 29.54 25.58 3.61
C GLU A 551 28.45 25.26 2.60
N THR A 552 28.74 24.37 1.64
CA THR A 552 27.82 24.05 0.57
C THR A 552 27.80 22.56 0.25
N TYR A 553 26.67 22.08 -0.25
CA TYR A 553 26.59 20.78 -0.89
C TYR A 553 27.15 20.86 -2.31
N GLN A 554 28.02 19.91 -2.67
CA GLN A 554 28.62 19.79 -3.99
C GLN A 554 28.35 18.42 -4.58
N LEU A 555 27.94 18.39 -5.85
CA LEU A 555 27.84 17.18 -6.65
C LEU A 555 29.01 17.15 -7.64
N GLY A 556 29.89 16.16 -7.50
CA GLY A 556 31.03 15.93 -8.38
C GLY A 556 30.89 14.63 -9.17
N TYR A 557 31.77 14.48 -10.16
CA TYR A 557 31.96 13.21 -10.85
C TYR A 557 33.38 13.03 -11.37
N THR A 558 33.75 11.77 -11.63
CA THR A 558 34.96 11.41 -12.39
C THR A 558 34.60 10.39 -13.45
N ASP A 559 35.06 10.64 -14.67
CA ASP A 559 34.81 9.78 -15.82
C ASP A 559 35.91 8.75 -15.99
N LEU A 560 35.51 7.58 -16.48
CA LEU A 560 36.38 6.51 -16.90
C LEU A 560 36.02 6.12 -18.33
N ALA A 561 36.93 6.38 -19.26
CA ALA A 561 36.73 6.06 -20.67
C ALA A 561 36.46 4.56 -20.89
N ALA A 562 35.71 4.24 -21.95
CA ALA A 562 35.45 2.85 -22.35
C ALA A 562 36.76 2.10 -22.61
N ASN A 563 36.85 0.85 -22.15
CA ASN A 563 38.01 -0.01 -22.33
C ASN A 563 37.60 -1.48 -22.27
N SER A 564 37.68 -2.19 -23.41
CA SER A 564 37.36 -3.61 -23.53
C SER A 564 38.26 -4.52 -22.67
N GLY A 565 39.46 -4.07 -22.29
CA GLY A 565 40.33 -4.79 -21.37
C GLY A 565 39.77 -4.92 -19.95
N ARG A 566 38.68 -4.22 -19.61
CA ARG A 566 37.99 -4.36 -18.31
C ARG A 566 36.94 -5.46 -18.29
N THR A 567 36.57 -6.05 -19.44
CA THR A 567 35.53 -7.08 -19.49
C THR A 567 35.86 -8.25 -18.55
N GLY A 568 34.90 -8.60 -17.68
CA GLY A 568 35.05 -9.69 -16.70
C GLY A 568 35.86 -9.33 -15.45
N LEU A 569 36.50 -8.15 -15.38
CA LEU A 569 37.23 -7.72 -14.19
C LEU A 569 36.29 -7.18 -13.12
N ALA A 570 36.64 -7.39 -11.85
CA ALA A 570 36.06 -6.61 -10.77
C ALA A 570 36.52 -5.16 -10.88
N LEU A 571 35.58 -4.22 -10.71
CA LEU A 571 35.85 -2.79 -10.78
C LEU A 571 35.46 -2.14 -9.45
N GLU A 572 36.26 -1.21 -8.96
CA GLU A 572 35.87 -0.38 -7.82
C GLU A 572 36.02 1.10 -8.17
N ALA A 573 34.99 1.87 -7.86
CA ALA A 573 34.98 3.33 -7.88
C ALA A 573 35.02 3.83 -6.43
N LYS A 574 36.13 4.47 -6.06
CA LYS A 574 36.52 4.76 -4.68
C LYS A 574 36.51 6.26 -4.40
N TRP A 575 36.12 6.64 -3.19
CA TRP A 575 36.35 7.95 -2.58
C TRP A 575 37.85 8.24 -2.36
N THR A 576 38.63 7.20 -2.06
CA THR A 576 40.09 7.23 -1.99
C THR A 576 40.67 5.91 -2.49
N LEU A 577 41.68 5.96 -3.36
CA LEU A 577 42.38 4.76 -3.80
C LEU A 577 43.41 4.36 -2.72
N PRO A 578 43.49 3.08 -2.31
CA PRO A 578 44.56 2.62 -1.43
C PRO A 578 45.94 3.00 -1.98
N SER A 579 46.84 3.47 -1.11
CA SER A 579 48.17 4.01 -1.47
C SER A 579 48.16 5.32 -2.30
N SER A 580 47.02 6.02 -2.39
CA SER A 580 46.91 7.36 -2.98
C SER A 580 46.68 8.44 -1.91
N THR A 581 46.29 9.66 -2.33
CA THR A 581 45.88 10.73 -1.42
C THR A 581 44.72 10.24 -0.53
N PRO A 582 44.91 10.18 0.80
CA PRO A 582 43.85 9.80 1.71
C PRO A 582 42.76 10.88 1.74
N ILE A 583 41.64 10.61 2.42
CA ILE A 583 40.70 11.68 2.73
C ILE A 583 41.21 12.42 3.96
N THR A 584 41.51 13.70 3.82
CA THR A 584 41.86 14.61 4.92
C THR A 584 40.66 15.50 5.21
N GLY A 585 40.31 15.66 6.48
CA GLY A 585 39.20 16.51 6.88
C GLY A 585 39.55 18.02 6.92
N PRO A 586 38.54 18.91 6.97
CA PRO A 586 37.13 18.56 7.12
C PRO A 586 36.55 17.98 5.83
N TRP A 587 35.83 16.87 5.94
CA TRP A 587 35.15 16.22 4.83
C TRP A 587 33.81 15.69 5.30
N GLN A 588 32.78 15.82 4.46
CA GLN A 588 31.48 15.22 4.69
C GLN A 588 30.99 14.64 3.37
N GLY A 589 30.80 13.32 3.29
CA GLY A 589 30.28 12.64 2.10
C GLY A 589 28.83 12.22 2.30
N PHE A 590 27.99 12.42 1.28
CA PHE A 590 26.55 12.10 1.33
C PHE A 590 26.23 10.82 0.58
N PHE A 591 26.61 10.72 -0.69
CA PHE A 591 26.42 9.50 -1.46
C PHE A 591 27.45 9.37 -2.58
N CYS A 592 27.52 8.17 -3.15
CA CYS A 592 28.18 7.88 -4.40
C CYS A 592 27.39 6.85 -5.21
N ARG A 593 27.58 6.84 -6.53
CA ARG A 593 27.01 5.83 -7.44
C ARG A 593 27.80 5.75 -8.74
N LEU A 594 27.70 4.62 -9.42
CA LEU A 594 28.32 4.39 -10.72
C LEU A 594 27.27 4.44 -11.83
N GLU A 595 27.50 5.21 -12.89
CA GLU A 595 26.64 5.29 -14.07
C GLU A 595 27.38 4.73 -15.30
N ASP A 596 26.71 3.91 -16.09
CA ASP A 596 27.09 3.64 -17.48
C ASP A 596 26.52 4.77 -18.36
N THR A 597 27.40 5.68 -18.77
CA THR A 597 27.02 6.88 -19.53
C THR A 597 26.55 6.56 -20.96
N SER A 598 26.91 5.37 -21.46
CA SER A 598 26.52 4.89 -22.77
C SER A 598 25.09 4.32 -22.78
N LYS A 599 24.58 3.84 -21.64
CA LYS A 599 23.22 3.30 -21.55
C LYS A 599 22.15 4.38 -21.40
N LYS A 600 21.27 4.47 -22.41
CA LYS A 600 20.09 5.35 -22.41
C LYS A 600 18.80 4.66 -21.92
N THR A 601 18.88 3.36 -21.69
CA THR A 601 17.78 2.51 -21.25
C THR A 601 18.25 1.58 -20.14
N GLY A 602 17.32 0.85 -19.52
CA GLY A 602 17.60 -0.10 -18.45
C GLY A 602 17.05 0.35 -17.10
N VAL A 603 17.46 -0.35 -16.05
CA VAL A 603 17.07 -0.04 -14.68
C VAL A 603 18.25 0.35 -13.80
N SER A 604 17.97 1.02 -12.70
CA SER A 604 18.83 1.14 -11.53
C SER A 604 18.06 0.58 -10.35
N VAL A 605 18.63 -0.37 -9.61
CA VAL A 605 17.96 -1.09 -8.51
C VAL A 605 18.54 -0.61 -7.19
N HIS A 606 17.67 -0.24 -6.25
CA HIS A 606 18.00 0.42 -4.99
C HIS A 606 17.27 -0.24 -3.84
N THR A 607 17.89 -0.33 -2.67
CA THR A 607 17.19 -0.64 -1.42
C THR A 607 17.07 0.65 -0.62
N LEU A 608 15.85 1.17 -0.48
CA LEU A 608 15.59 2.28 0.45
C LEU A 608 15.58 1.78 1.88
N TYR A 609 15.00 0.61 2.13
CA TYR A 609 14.95 0.02 3.47
C TYR A 609 14.96 -1.49 3.38
N GLY A 610 15.80 -2.13 4.19
CA GLY A 610 15.93 -3.57 4.29
C GLY A 610 16.54 -3.92 5.64
N VAL A 611 15.75 -4.49 6.54
CA VAL A 611 16.20 -4.78 7.91
C VAL A 611 15.58 -6.10 8.38
N GLY A 612 16.40 -6.92 9.04
CA GLY A 612 16.00 -8.23 9.53
C GLY A 612 14.96 -8.18 10.64
N GLY A 613 13.95 -9.05 10.58
CA GLY A 613 12.94 -9.21 11.64
C GLY A 613 11.92 -8.06 11.72
N GLN A 614 11.79 -7.25 10.67
CA GLN A 614 10.91 -6.08 10.66
C GLN A 614 9.63 -6.35 9.86
N SER A 615 8.49 -5.90 10.38
CA SER A 615 7.16 -5.96 9.73
C SER A 615 6.89 -4.72 8.86
N LEU A 616 5.74 -4.65 8.18
CA LEU A 616 5.33 -3.40 7.50
C LEU A 616 5.15 -2.24 8.49
N TRP A 617 4.79 -2.54 9.74
CA TRP A 617 4.68 -1.52 10.78
C TRP A 617 6.05 -0.87 11.01
N ASP A 618 7.08 -1.69 11.22
CA ASP A 618 8.45 -1.21 11.43
C ASP A 618 8.96 -0.38 10.24
N MET A 619 8.73 -0.90 9.02
CA MET A 619 9.08 -0.20 7.78
C MET A 619 8.41 1.17 7.70
N GLY A 620 7.10 1.24 7.96
CA GLY A 620 6.35 2.49 7.96
C GLY A 620 6.82 3.45 9.05
N THR A 621 7.12 2.94 10.25
CA THR A 621 7.65 3.72 11.37
C THR A 621 9.01 4.33 11.02
N GLN A 622 9.91 3.55 10.41
CA GLN A 622 11.20 4.09 9.99
C GLN A 622 11.05 5.15 8.90
N LEU A 623 10.18 4.94 7.91
CA LEU A 623 9.94 5.94 6.86
C LEU A 623 9.30 7.23 7.40
N ASN A 624 8.51 7.13 8.47
CA ASN A 624 7.99 8.28 9.20
C ASN A 624 9.06 8.97 10.06
N ALA A 625 10.01 8.21 10.60
CA ALA A 625 11.15 8.75 11.36
C ALA A 625 12.13 9.53 10.46
N TYR A 626 12.25 9.17 9.17
CA TYR A 626 12.95 10.02 8.21
C TYR A 626 12.19 11.32 7.99
N SER A 627 12.90 12.46 8.03
CA SER A 627 12.29 13.73 7.66
C SER A 627 11.88 13.72 6.18
N ALA A 628 10.84 14.49 5.84
CA ALA A 628 10.40 14.64 4.45
C ALA A 628 11.55 15.14 3.54
N GLN A 629 12.45 15.96 4.10
CA GLN A 629 13.63 16.44 3.38
C GLN A 629 14.64 15.31 3.07
N LYS A 630 14.90 14.38 3.99
CA LYS A 630 15.81 13.24 3.72
C LYS A 630 15.27 12.30 2.65
N LEU A 631 13.97 11.98 2.72
CA LEU A 631 13.30 11.19 1.68
C LEU A 631 13.30 11.94 0.35
N LYS A 632 13.02 13.24 0.36
CA LYS A 632 13.12 14.10 -0.84
C LYS A 632 14.52 14.04 -1.45
N ASN A 633 15.59 14.13 -0.66
CA ASN A 633 16.95 14.04 -1.19
C ASN A 633 17.22 12.69 -1.87
N TYR A 634 16.76 11.59 -1.25
CA TYR A 634 16.90 10.26 -1.83
C TYR A 634 16.17 10.15 -3.17
N PHE A 635 14.89 10.51 -3.21
CA PHE A 635 14.11 10.48 -4.46
C PHE A 635 14.63 11.47 -5.51
N ALA A 636 15.20 12.61 -5.10
CA ALA A 636 15.82 13.55 -6.03
C ALA A 636 17.00 12.89 -6.76
N GLU A 637 17.84 12.14 -6.04
CA GLU A 637 18.98 11.45 -6.65
C GLU A 637 18.54 10.27 -7.53
N ALA A 638 17.49 9.53 -7.15
CA ALA A 638 16.90 8.51 -8.02
C ALA A 638 16.43 9.16 -9.35
N ARG A 639 15.70 10.27 -9.27
CA ARG A 639 15.18 10.98 -10.46
C ARG A 639 16.27 11.61 -11.34
N ARG A 640 17.40 12.02 -10.76
CA ARG A 640 18.41 12.89 -11.41
C ARG A 640 18.94 12.37 -12.74
N LEU A 641 19.26 11.07 -12.84
CA LEU A 641 19.85 10.49 -14.06
C LEU A 641 18.83 10.28 -15.19
N GLN A 642 17.53 10.31 -14.90
CA GLN A 642 16.48 10.36 -15.91
C GLN A 642 16.28 11.80 -16.39
N LEU A 643 16.25 12.77 -15.47
CA LEU A 643 16.13 14.20 -15.78
C LEU A 643 17.28 14.71 -16.64
N SER A 644 18.51 14.21 -16.44
CA SER A 644 19.66 14.59 -17.28
C SER A 644 19.52 14.16 -18.74
N GLN A 645 18.58 13.26 -19.04
CA GLN A 645 18.18 12.85 -20.40
C GLN A 645 16.89 13.52 -20.87
N ASN A 646 16.44 14.56 -20.16
CA ASN A 646 15.16 15.23 -20.41
C ASN A 646 13.95 14.27 -20.38
N LEU A 647 14.04 13.23 -19.56
CA LEU A 647 12.94 12.29 -19.34
C LEU A 647 12.13 12.70 -18.11
N LYS A 648 10.80 12.62 -18.20
CA LYS A 648 9.94 12.69 -17.02
C LYS A 648 10.20 11.46 -16.14
N PRO A 649 10.66 11.59 -14.89
CA PRO A 649 11.07 10.43 -14.09
C PRO A 649 9.96 9.38 -13.89
N ILE A 650 10.36 8.12 -13.79
CA ILE A 650 9.51 7.01 -13.36
C ILE A 650 10.27 6.27 -12.27
N ILE A 651 9.66 6.19 -11.09
CA ILE A 651 10.18 5.46 -9.93
C ILE A 651 9.16 4.38 -9.57
N VAL A 652 9.62 3.13 -9.57
CA VAL A 652 8.80 1.99 -9.16
C VAL A 652 9.25 1.60 -7.75
N VAL A 653 8.37 1.82 -6.78
CA VAL A 653 8.58 1.45 -5.38
C VAL A 653 8.08 0.04 -5.16
N TYR A 654 8.99 -0.86 -4.85
CA TYR A 654 8.68 -2.23 -4.46
C TYR A 654 8.55 -2.33 -2.94
N VAL A 655 7.51 -3.03 -2.48
CA VAL A 655 7.30 -3.31 -1.06
C VAL A 655 7.04 -4.81 -0.86
N ASN A 656 7.86 -5.45 -0.03
CA ASN A 656 7.72 -6.86 0.32
C ASN A 656 7.76 -7.10 1.83
N SER A 657 6.76 -7.81 2.32
CA SER A 657 6.63 -8.22 3.72
C SER A 657 5.55 -9.30 3.86
N GLY A 658 5.39 -9.82 5.07
CA GLY A 658 4.30 -10.73 5.46
C GLY A 658 4.74 -11.71 6.53
N LEU A 659 6.00 -12.16 6.45
CA LEU A 659 6.53 -13.19 7.36
C LEU A 659 6.75 -12.66 8.77
N ASN A 660 7.16 -11.41 8.92
CA ASN A 660 7.30 -10.78 10.24
C ASN A 660 5.99 -10.17 10.73
N ASP A 661 5.10 -9.73 9.82
CA ASP A 661 3.79 -9.17 10.16
C ASP A 661 2.91 -10.17 10.95
N GLN A 662 3.07 -11.47 10.67
CA GLN A 662 2.32 -12.50 11.42
C GLN A 662 2.72 -12.60 12.90
N ASN A 663 3.86 -12.03 13.27
CA ASN A 663 4.45 -12.03 14.61
C ASN A 663 4.39 -10.64 15.29
N GLU A 664 3.85 -9.62 14.64
CA GLU A 664 3.66 -8.30 15.24
C GLU A 664 2.67 -8.38 16.40
N ASP A 665 3.04 -8.01 17.62
CA ASP A 665 2.23 -8.32 18.81
C ASP A 665 1.75 -7.09 19.61
N GLN A 666 2.34 -5.92 19.40
CA GLN A 666 2.17 -4.78 20.32
C GLN A 666 1.72 -3.48 19.65
N SER A 667 1.76 -3.40 18.33
CA SER A 667 1.67 -2.11 17.65
C SER A 667 0.37 -1.97 16.84
N PRO A 668 -0.54 -1.03 17.17
CA PRO A 668 -1.63 -0.70 16.27
C PRO A 668 -1.10 -0.30 14.89
N SER A 669 -1.87 -0.58 13.83
CA SER A 669 -1.46 -0.20 12.48
C SER A 669 -1.28 1.32 12.34
N LEU A 670 -0.35 1.72 11.46
CA LEU A 670 0.08 3.10 11.27
C LEU A 670 -0.86 3.95 10.42
N GLY A 671 -1.71 3.30 9.62
CA GLY A 671 -2.56 3.97 8.68
C GLY A 671 -3.83 4.53 9.33
N TRP A 672 -4.72 5.01 8.47
CA TRP A 672 -5.95 5.67 8.89
C TRP A 672 -6.98 4.70 9.49
N ARG A 673 -6.85 3.38 9.25
CA ARG A 673 -7.74 2.38 9.85
C ARG A 673 -7.43 2.18 11.33
N ALA A 674 -6.17 2.37 11.75
CA ALA A 674 -5.72 2.22 13.14
C ALA A 674 -6.21 0.91 13.77
N ASP A 675 -6.01 -0.21 13.06
CA ASP A 675 -6.43 -1.53 13.52
C ASP A 675 -5.61 -1.93 14.75
N MET A 676 -6.31 -2.27 15.84
CA MET A 676 -5.72 -2.59 17.13
C MET A 676 -5.25 -4.05 17.22
N SER A 677 -5.47 -4.87 16.19
CA SER A 677 -5.00 -6.25 16.10
C SER A 677 -3.79 -6.30 15.17
N PRO A 678 -2.55 -6.27 15.70
CA PRO A 678 -1.37 -5.97 14.89
C PRO A 678 -1.05 -7.03 13.81
N THR A 679 -1.43 -8.28 14.06
CA THR A 679 -1.31 -9.38 13.08
C THR A 679 -2.51 -9.52 12.15
N SER A 680 -3.52 -8.66 12.22
CA SER A 680 -4.71 -8.79 11.38
C SER A 680 -4.42 -8.43 9.93
N ALA A 681 -5.23 -8.95 8.99
CA ALA A 681 -5.13 -8.56 7.59
C ALA A 681 -5.42 -7.06 7.39
N ASN A 682 -6.29 -6.49 8.22
CA ASN A 682 -6.56 -5.06 8.22
C ASN A 682 -5.34 -4.24 8.66
N ALA A 683 -4.63 -4.67 9.70
CA ALA A 683 -3.40 -4.00 10.12
C ALA A 683 -2.31 -4.08 9.04
N TYR A 684 -2.15 -5.24 8.40
CA TYR A 684 -1.24 -5.44 7.28
C TYR A 684 -1.51 -4.46 6.13
N ILE A 685 -2.76 -4.38 5.66
CA ILE A 685 -3.10 -3.50 4.53
C ILE A 685 -3.03 -2.01 4.88
N ASP A 686 -3.32 -1.67 6.14
CA ASP A 686 -3.24 -0.30 6.63
C ASP A 686 -1.79 0.20 6.73
N ASN A 687 -0.86 -0.65 7.18
CA ASN A 687 0.57 -0.35 7.17
C ASN A 687 1.11 -0.22 5.73
N MET A 688 0.66 -1.09 4.81
CA MET A 688 1.03 -1.01 3.39
C MET A 688 0.58 0.33 2.78
N GLU A 689 -0.66 0.73 3.01
CA GLU A 689 -1.18 2.02 2.54
C GLU A 689 -0.46 3.21 3.18
N ALA A 690 -0.06 3.12 4.45
CA ALA A 690 0.72 4.15 5.14
C ALA A 690 2.09 4.37 4.46
N ILE A 691 2.78 3.29 4.06
CA ILE A 691 4.04 3.36 3.31
C ILE A 691 3.83 4.03 1.94
N ILE A 692 2.80 3.62 1.20
CA ILE A 692 2.43 4.22 -0.11
C ILE A 692 2.19 5.72 0.06
N LYS A 693 1.33 6.08 1.03
CA LYS A 693 0.97 7.47 1.33
C LYS A 693 2.19 8.29 1.72
N ARG A 694 3.12 7.72 2.49
CA ARG A 694 4.36 8.40 2.89
C ARG A 694 5.23 8.78 1.68
N ALA A 695 5.37 7.89 0.71
CA ALA A 695 6.10 8.20 -0.53
C ALA A 695 5.40 9.31 -1.35
N GLU A 696 4.07 9.25 -1.45
CA GLU A 696 3.26 10.26 -2.13
C GLU A 696 3.36 11.64 -1.45
N ASP A 697 3.36 11.69 -0.12
CA ASP A 697 3.50 12.91 0.66
C ASP A 697 4.85 13.58 0.46
N VAL A 698 5.92 12.78 0.26
CA VAL A 698 7.24 13.33 -0.08
C VAL A 698 7.24 13.94 -1.48
N TYR A 699 6.54 13.33 -2.45
CA TYR A 699 6.40 13.91 -3.79
C TYR A 699 5.61 15.21 -3.76
N GLU A 700 4.53 15.25 -2.99
CA GLU A 700 3.73 16.45 -2.79
C GLU A 700 4.53 17.55 -2.09
N TYR A 701 5.25 17.21 -1.02
CA TYR A 701 6.18 18.11 -0.33
C TYR A 701 7.27 18.67 -1.26
N ALA A 702 7.77 17.86 -2.18
CA ALA A 702 8.79 18.27 -3.14
C ALA A 702 8.24 19.03 -4.36
N GLY A 703 6.92 19.11 -4.52
CA GLY A 703 6.26 19.70 -5.69
C GLY A 703 6.44 18.87 -6.97
N TRP A 704 6.59 17.55 -6.85
CA TRP A 704 6.72 16.64 -7.99
C TRP A 704 5.40 15.97 -8.33
N ASP A 705 5.27 15.52 -9.59
CA ASP A 705 4.06 14.87 -10.07
C ASP A 705 3.97 13.43 -9.54
N LYS A 706 2.91 13.12 -8.78
CA LYS A 706 2.67 11.77 -8.23
C LYS A 706 2.51 10.69 -9.31
N SER A 707 2.22 11.05 -10.56
CA SER A 707 2.22 10.09 -11.68
C SER A 707 3.62 9.59 -12.07
N GLU A 708 4.69 10.10 -11.47
CA GLU A 708 6.03 9.54 -11.57
C GLU A 708 6.22 8.33 -10.63
N LEU A 709 5.34 8.14 -9.64
CA LEU A 709 5.38 7.05 -8.68
C LEU A 709 4.50 5.87 -9.09
N TYR A 710 5.08 4.69 -8.96
CA TYR A 710 4.44 3.39 -9.20
C TYR A 710 4.76 2.45 -8.05
N PHE A 711 3.86 1.51 -7.74
CA PHE A 711 4.00 0.61 -6.60
C PHE A 711 3.86 -0.85 -7.00
N LEU A 712 4.91 -1.64 -6.79
CA LEU A 712 4.90 -3.09 -6.95
C LEU A 712 4.83 -3.74 -5.57
N LEU A 713 3.66 -4.24 -5.20
CA LEU A 713 3.42 -4.84 -3.89
C LEU A 713 3.55 -6.36 -4.00
N MET A 714 4.36 -6.96 -3.14
CA MET A 714 4.59 -8.40 -3.17
C MET A 714 4.54 -8.96 -1.76
N PRO A 715 3.39 -9.50 -1.31
CA PRO A 715 3.35 -10.26 -0.07
C PRO A 715 4.29 -11.47 -0.12
N SER A 716 4.67 -11.99 1.05
CA SER A 716 5.64 -13.07 1.15
C SER A 716 5.23 -14.37 0.44
N HIS A 717 6.24 -15.19 0.12
CA HIS A 717 6.09 -16.54 -0.43
C HIS A 717 5.37 -17.49 0.53
N PRO A 718 4.81 -18.63 0.05
CA PRO A 718 4.23 -19.65 0.92
C PRO A 718 5.32 -20.37 1.72
N VAL A 719 5.03 -20.73 2.97
CA VAL A 719 6.01 -21.36 3.89
C VAL A 719 5.67 -22.82 4.24
N SER A 720 4.44 -23.26 3.95
CA SER A 720 3.97 -24.63 4.19
C SER A 720 2.84 -25.01 3.24
N ASP A 721 2.46 -26.29 3.24
CA ASP A 721 1.28 -26.81 2.54
C ASP A 721 0.45 -27.69 3.51
N PRO A 722 -0.72 -27.23 3.99
CA PRO A 722 -1.34 -25.94 3.67
C PRO A 722 -0.55 -24.75 4.23
N ASP A 723 -0.65 -23.59 3.55
CA ASP A 723 0.06 -22.37 3.96
C ASP A 723 -0.56 -21.74 5.22
N ALA A 724 0.20 -20.86 5.89
CA ALA A 724 -0.24 -20.19 7.09
C ALA A 724 -1.47 -19.30 6.83
N ALA A 725 -2.54 -19.48 7.62
CA ALA A 725 -3.80 -18.76 7.45
C ALA A 725 -3.63 -17.23 7.45
N LYS A 726 -2.70 -16.70 8.26
CA LYS A 726 -2.35 -15.28 8.29
C LYS A 726 -1.79 -14.80 6.94
N LEU A 727 -0.82 -15.51 6.37
CA LEU A 727 -0.22 -15.15 5.09
C LEU A 727 -1.24 -15.20 3.94
N ILE A 728 -2.12 -16.20 3.93
CA ILE A 728 -3.25 -16.28 2.99
C ILE A 728 -4.12 -15.03 3.11
N SER A 729 -4.44 -14.62 4.34
CA SER A 729 -5.26 -13.43 4.59
C SER A 729 -4.59 -12.12 4.13
N TYR A 730 -3.26 -11.99 4.32
CA TYR A 730 -2.47 -10.84 3.86
C TYR A 730 -2.45 -10.72 2.34
N ARG A 731 -2.22 -11.85 1.64
CA ARG A 731 -2.27 -11.90 0.18
C ARG A 731 -3.63 -11.48 -0.36
N LYS A 732 -4.70 -12.00 0.25
CA LYS A 732 -6.07 -11.65 -0.12
C LYS A 732 -6.32 -10.15 0.00
N VAL A 733 -6.02 -9.52 1.13
CA VAL A 733 -6.25 -8.06 1.29
C VAL A 733 -5.32 -7.23 0.42
N CYS A 734 -4.06 -7.64 0.24
CA CYS A 734 -3.11 -6.94 -0.62
C CYS A 734 -3.58 -6.91 -2.08
N SER A 735 -4.17 -8.01 -2.58
CA SER A 735 -4.71 -8.07 -3.95
C SER A 735 -5.75 -6.99 -4.25
N SER A 736 -6.47 -6.49 -3.24
CA SER A 736 -7.43 -5.40 -3.43
C SER A 736 -6.79 -4.08 -3.86
N LEU A 737 -5.51 -3.86 -3.51
CA LEU A 737 -4.74 -2.69 -3.93
C LEU A 737 -4.35 -2.71 -5.41
N ALA A 738 -4.51 -3.83 -6.12
CA ALA A 738 -4.28 -3.88 -7.57
C ALA A 738 -5.26 -2.98 -8.36
N SER A 739 -6.40 -2.62 -7.77
CA SER A 739 -7.35 -1.65 -8.34
C SER A 739 -6.88 -0.19 -8.25
N ARG A 740 -5.87 0.08 -7.41
CA ARG A 740 -5.28 1.41 -7.26
C ARG A 740 -4.47 1.76 -8.52
N LYS A 741 -4.61 3.00 -8.98
CA LYS A 741 -3.81 3.54 -10.08
C LYS A 741 -2.31 3.42 -9.77
N ASN A 742 -1.52 3.12 -10.80
CA ASN A 742 -0.05 2.98 -10.74
C ASN A 742 0.43 1.84 -9.83
N THR A 743 -0.45 0.93 -9.42
CA THR A 743 -0.11 -0.20 -8.54
C THR A 743 -0.18 -1.51 -9.31
N SER A 744 0.73 -2.42 -9.00
CA SER A 744 0.64 -3.84 -9.34
C SER A 744 0.82 -4.65 -8.07
N VAL A 745 0.12 -5.77 -7.96
CA VAL A 745 0.30 -6.73 -6.86
C VAL A 745 0.73 -8.05 -7.47
N VAL A 746 1.80 -8.64 -6.94
CA VAL A 746 2.25 -9.98 -7.34
C VAL A 746 2.11 -10.92 -6.16
N ASP A 747 1.19 -11.86 -6.29
CA ASP A 747 1.02 -12.96 -5.35
C ASP A 747 1.94 -14.11 -5.76
N LEU A 748 2.99 -14.36 -4.98
CA LEU A 748 3.96 -15.43 -5.25
C LEU A 748 3.34 -16.83 -5.24
N THR A 749 2.17 -17.04 -4.63
CA THR A 749 1.48 -18.34 -4.68
C THR A 749 0.95 -18.68 -6.08
N ASN A 750 0.83 -17.68 -6.96
CA ASN A 750 0.55 -17.90 -8.38
C ASN A 750 1.80 -18.28 -9.19
N LEU A 751 2.99 -18.10 -8.61
CA LEU A 751 4.28 -18.35 -9.25
C LEU A 751 5.01 -19.55 -8.68
N THR A 752 4.66 -20.02 -7.47
CA THR A 752 5.27 -21.16 -6.80
C THR A 752 4.35 -21.75 -5.74
N THR A 753 4.61 -22.97 -5.32
CA THR A 753 3.98 -23.61 -4.15
C THR A 753 5.02 -23.94 -3.08
N ALA A 754 4.61 -24.13 -1.82
CA ALA A 754 5.53 -24.59 -0.77
C ALA A 754 6.11 -25.99 -1.09
N THR A 755 5.31 -26.86 -1.73
CA THR A 755 5.74 -28.17 -2.21
C THR A 755 6.85 -28.05 -3.27
N GLU A 756 6.71 -27.16 -4.25
CA GLU A 756 7.76 -26.87 -5.24
C GLU A 756 9.03 -26.31 -4.57
N MET A 757 8.87 -25.37 -3.63
CA MET A 757 9.98 -24.76 -2.91
C MET A 757 10.79 -25.77 -2.10
N ALA A 758 10.10 -26.68 -1.40
CA ALA A 758 10.73 -27.75 -0.66
C ALA A 758 11.45 -28.74 -1.60
N ALA A 759 10.81 -29.13 -2.71
CA ALA A 759 11.38 -30.06 -3.69
C ALA A 759 12.67 -29.53 -4.33
N ASN A 760 12.78 -28.21 -4.52
CA ASN A 760 13.97 -27.57 -5.09
C ASN A 760 15.00 -27.11 -4.04
N ASN A 761 14.78 -27.39 -2.75
CA ASN A 761 15.63 -26.88 -1.64
C ASN A 761 15.80 -25.35 -1.68
N TRP A 762 14.73 -24.63 -2.00
CA TRP A 762 14.75 -23.17 -2.13
C TRP A 762 14.64 -22.43 -0.81
N TYR A 763 14.10 -23.07 0.23
CA TYR A 763 14.19 -22.58 1.59
C TYR A 763 15.62 -22.64 2.10
N LEU A 764 16.00 -21.68 2.93
CA LEU A 764 17.29 -21.68 3.57
C LEU A 764 17.37 -22.84 4.58
N LYS A 765 18.32 -23.75 4.39
CA LYS A 765 18.67 -24.72 5.43
C LYS A 765 19.81 -24.14 6.25
N GLN A 766 19.67 -24.08 7.56
CA GLN A 766 20.80 -23.67 8.39
C GLN A 766 21.95 -24.69 8.27
N ALA A 767 23.19 -24.20 8.28
CA ALA A 767 24.41 -24.99 8.04
C ALA A 767 24.57 -26.21 8.99
N ASN A 768 23.85 -26.24 10.12
CA ASN A 768 23.91 -27.33 11.10
C ASN A 768 22.83 -28.41 10.91
N GLY A 769 21.95 -28.28 9.91
CA GLY A 769 20.87 -29.24 9.66
C GLY A 769 19.79 -29.33 10.75
N VAL A 770 19.82 -28.42 11.74
CA VAL A 770 18.91 -28.42 12.90
C VAL A 770 17.65 -27.61 12.64
N ASP A 771 17.71 -26.56 11.80
CA ASP A 771 16.58 -25.68 11.52
C ASP A 771 16.30 -25.57 10.01
N ASN A 772 15.06 -25.91 9.64
CA ASN A 772 14.49 -25.60 8.33
C ASN A 772 13.94 -24.17 8.38
N ASP A 773 14.78 -23.20 8.03
CA ASP A 773 14.35 -21.81 7.89
C ASP A 773 13.54 -21.65 6.60
N VAL A 774 12.22 -21.88 6.74
CA VAL A 774 11.25 -21.69 5.65
C VAL A 774 10.91 -20.22 5.38
N PHE A 775 11.41 -19.31 6.22
CA PHE A 775 11.14 -17.88 6.13
C PHE A 775 12.12 -17.15 5.23
N HIS A 776 13.31 -17.71 5.02
CA HIS A 776 14.31 -17.19 4.10
C HIS A 776 14.56 -18.14 2.95
N LEU A 777 15.11 -17.59 1.87
CA LEU A 777 15.42 -18.33 0.67
C LEU A 777 16.94 -18.40 0.45
N VAL A 778 17.39 -19.38 -0.31
CA VAL A 778 18.75 -19.38 -0.87
C VAL A 778 18.83 -18.40 -2.04
N GLN A 779 20.03 -17.89 -2.35
CA GLN A 779 20.25 -16.95 -3.47
C GLN A 779 19.57 -17.38 -4.77
N ALA A 780 19.74 -18.66 -5.17
CA ALA A 780 19.17 -19.20 -6.40
C ALA A 780 17.63 -19.10 -6.44
N ALA A 781 16.97 -19.20 -5.29
CA ALA A 781 15.52 -19.06 -5.20
C ALA A 781 15.08 -17.60 -5.36
N TYR A 782 15.80 -16.64 -4.77
CA TYR A 782 15.55 -15.21 -5.02
C TYR A 782 15.73 -14.86 -6.50
N GLU A 783 16.78 -15.37 -7.16
CA GLU A 783 17.00 -15.18 -8.60
C GLU A 783 15.85 -15.78 -9.44
N VAL A 784 15.43 -17.02 -9.15
CA VAL A 784 14.33 -17.69 -9.86
C VAL A 784 13.03 -16.93 -9.70
N PHE A 785 12.65 -16.55 -8.47
CA PHE A 785 11.39 -15.86 -8.25
C PHE A 785 11.40 -14.43 -8.79
N ALA A 786 12.49 -13.69 -8.62
CA ALA A 786 12.62 -12.39 -9.25
C ALA A 786 12.52 -12.51 -10.78
N THR A 787 13.09 -13.56 -11.39
CA THR A 787 12.94 -13.84 -12.83
C THR A 787 11.48 -14.14 -13.21
N ARG A 788 10.75 -14.93 -12.42
CA ARG A 788 9.32 -15.19 -12.64
C ARG A 788 8.50 -13.91 -12.52
N VAL A 789 8.74 -13.07 -11.51
CA VAL A 789 8.08 -11.76 -11.37
C VAL A 789 8.40 -10.87 -12.57
N VAL A 790 9.68 -10.78 -12.95
CA VAL A 790 10.13 -9.99 -14.10
C VAL A 790 9.51 -10.51 -15.40
N SER A 791 9.22 -11.80 -15.53
CA SER A 791 8.53 -12.36 -16.71
C SER A 791 7.09 -11.86 -16.87
N LEU A 792 6.44 -11.42 -15.79
CA LEU A 792 5.10 -10.81 -15.83
C LEU A 792 5.10 -9.40 -16.44
N ILE A 793 6.26 -8.75 -16.51
CA ILE A 793 6.36 -7.41 -17.12
C ILE A 793 6.03 -7.54 -18.62
N PRO A 794 5.08 -6.74 -19.15
CA PRO A 794 4.70 -6.84 -20.55
C PRO A 794 5.87 -6.50 -21.48
N VAL A 795 5.87 -7.07 -22.68
CA VAL A 795 6.82 -6.67 -23.72
C VAL A 795 6.27 -5.41 -24.38
N VAL A 796 7.01 -4.30 -24.29
CA VAL A 796 6.63 -3.07 -25.00
C VAL A 796 6.90 -3.28 -26.49
N GLN A 797 5.83 -3.41 -27.27
CA GLN A 797 5.90 -3.46 -28.73
C GLN A 797 6.45 -2.15 -29.31
#